data_AF-A0A1E3GXJ9-F1
#
_entry.id   AF-A0A1E3GXJ9-F1
#
_cell.length_a   1.000
_cell.length_b   1.000
_cell.length_c   1.000
_cell.angle_alpha   90.00
_cell.angle_beta   90.00
_cell.angle_gamma   90.00
#
_symmetry.space_group_name_H-M   'P 1'
#
loop_
_entity.id
_entity.type
_entity.pdbx_description
1 polymer ?
#
loop_
_entity_poly.entity_id
_entity_poly.type
_entity_poly.pdbx_seq_one_letter_code
_entity_poly.pdbx_strand_id
1 'polypeptide(L)'
;MSATWFDHAIATVAPRMAARRVMARQAFETLTRGYDGAARGRRTEGWRAPGSSADTEIGVAGALLRDRMRDLVRNNPHAAKAVAVLVNNIIGAGIMPRAASGDDKLDRKVDALFERWTADCDADGQLDFYGLQTLICREMVEAGEVLVRRRLRRASDGLPVPLQLQVLEADFLDATKSGAIGAGRLVQGIEFDPLGKRRAYWLHAEHPGDAYGALQNGLQSRPVPATEIAHVYEKQRTQARGVPWGAPVIRSLRDLDDYEVAELVRKKTEACVTAIVFGDDEAQQGIAPSVVDADGNRVEQFEPGLIAYARGGKDIRFNQPAATGGYGEYKRASLHTISAGFRVPYELLTGDLSQVNYSSIRAGLVEFRRMIDAVQWQLFIPMLCAPVWRWFTEAAWAAGQIPTPDVPVEWSPPKFDAVDPYKDAMADLLAIRTGTMTLAQAIARQGHNPDAVLAEIAATNAKLDALGLVLDSDPRRVTKTGSAQSKDGASDPVTDPAADEQDTDDPAADADNDPAATRTITRRRPTNRTDPMDTMIELPAMRRSAELAPNTADADSRTVEVVWSAGARVRRATFFGEPYDEELSLDPAHVRLDRLNAGAPFLKVHELDTLDAVIGSVVPGSARIENGRGIALVRISERADVEPIWRDIQAGHIRAVSIGYQVHRFEVSKPEAARELWRAVDWTPFEVSAVAVGADPAAGFRAQHPLHDCVLHRRDAPTEQGASPMTDKTQPPASDAATPTTQPTAPVETEETPMTEPKAAAPDPKVAASETRSQPKTQATPAPDTEAVATRAREAERDRVSTIYDLTGRLNLERGFAEDLVKRGVSVDESRRLILDQVASRSDETRTFPHVSVPLGGRDERITRRDAVANALLHRYSPTLFQLEDAARQYRGMTLLELARESLGNAGVNTRGLSRDEVATRALHSTSDFPEILSAVTNKTLRQAYEAYPRTFMLFCRQVLATDFKAMHRVQLGEAPQLLEVGESGEFKRGTLGESKESYKVKTYGRVVAITRQTLINDDLDAFTRIPAMYGNSIAQLESDVVWGIITANPAMADGNALFHTTHKNLAGTGAALDVGSVGAARAAMAKQTGLDKKTVLNVRPAFLIVPASLELKAEQLVAQNLVPAATSSVVPQSIRTLAPISEPRLDAASETAWYLAASPNQIDTIEYAYLEGQQGAYIETRNGFDVDGVEIKCRLDFGAKAIDWRGLYKNPGA
;
A
#
# COMPACT_ATOMS: atom_id res chain seq x y z
N MET A 1 9.56 -39.57 -32.75
CA MET A 1 8.90 -39.63 -34.06
C MET A 1 9.36 -40.89 -34.81
N SER A 2 8.61 -41.36 -35.81
CA SER A 2 9.13 -42.34 -36.80
C SER A 2 10.17 -41.68 -37.72
N ALA A 3 11.07 -42.47 -38.32
CA ALA A 3 12.05 -41.97 -39.26
C ALA A 3 11.35 -41.40 -40.51
N THR A 4 11.83 -40.25 -41.03
CA THR A 4 11.21 -39.68 -42.23
C THR A 4 11.71 -40.38 -43.50
N TRP A 5 11.01 -40.21 -44.62
CA TRP A 5 11.43 -40.74 -45.93
C TRP A 5 12.89 -40.37 -46.26
N PHE A 6 13.33 -39.17 -45.90
CA PHE A 6 14.71 -38.72 -46.09
C PHE A 6 15.72 -39.46 -45.19
N ASP A 7 15.35 -39.80 -43.96
CA ASP A 7 16.18 -40.63 -43.07
C ASP A 7 16.26 -42.07 -43.59
N HIS A 8 15.17 -42.61 -44.16
CA HIS A 8 15.17 -43.90 -44.85
C HIS A 8 16.03 -43.91 -46.12
N ALA A 9 15.97 -42.84 -46.93
CA ALA A 9 16.82 -42.68 -48.11
C ALA A 9 18.31 -42.61 -47.75
N ILE A 10 18.68 -41.90 -46.68
CA ILE A 10 20.07 -41.92 -46.17
C ILE A 10 20.42 -43.30 -45.59
N ALA A 11 19.46 -44.01 -44.98
CA ALA A 11 19.73 -45.30 -44.36
C ALA A 11 20.11 -46.41 -45.35
N THR A 12 19.67 -46.33 -46.62
CA THR A 12 20.06 -47.33 -47.65
C THR A 12 21.53 -47.22 -48.06
N VAL A 13 22.16 -46.05 -47.92
CA VAL A 13 23.54 -45.78 -48.37
C VAL A 13 24.51 -45.53 -47.20
N ALA A 14 24.03 -44.97 -46.09
CA ALA A 14 24.82 -44.59 -44.92
C ALA A 14 24.02 -44.76 -43.60
N PRO A 15 23.70 -45.99 -43.17
CA PRO A 15 22.80 -46.26 -42.03
C PRO A 15 23.25 -45.65 -40.70
N ARG A 16 24.57 -45.56 -40.44
CA ARG A 16 25.10 -44.89 -39.23
C ARG A 16 24.86 -43.37 -39.23
N MET A 17 24.83 -42.72 -40.39
CA MET A 17 24.53 -41.30 -40.51
C MET A 17 23.03 -41.04 -40.36
N ALA A 18 22.17 -41.88 -40.94
CA ALA A 18 20.73 -41.83 -40.72
C ALA A 18 20.37 -41.99 -39.24
N ALA A 19 20.93 -43.00 -38.56
CA ALA A 19 20.71 -43.22 -37.13
C ALA A 19 21.16 -42.01 -36.27
N ARG A 20 22.35 -41.45 -36.54
CA ARG A 20 22.82 -40.23 -35.87
C ARG A 20 21.91 -39.02 -36.14
N ARG A 21 21.37 -38.87 -37.36
CA ARG A 21 20.45 -37.79 -37.72
C ARG A 21 19.10 -37.92 -37.01
N VAL A 22 18.55 -39.13 -36.92
CA VAL A 22 17.31 -39.40 -36.16
C VAL A 22 17.52 -39.15 -34.66
N MET A 23 18.64 -39.62 -34.08
CA MET A 23 18.99 -39.33 -32.69
C MET A 23 19.21 -37.83 -32.43
N ALA A 24 19.89 -37.11 -33.33
CA ALA A 24 20.07 -35.67 -33.22
C ALA A 24 18.73 -34.92 -33.31
N ARG A 25 17.81 -35.35 -34.19
CA ARG A 25 16.45 -34.77 -34.27
C ARG A 25 15.64 -35.04 -33.00
N GLN A 26 15.72 -36.24 -32.43
CA GLN A 26 15.11 -36.52 -31.12
C GLN A 26 15.73 -35.66 -30.01
N ALA A 27 17.05 -35.45 -30.00
CA ALA A 27 17.71 -34.56 -29.05
C ALA A 27 17.25 -33.09 -29.21
N PHE A 28 17.08 -32.61 -30.45
CA PHE A 28 16.50 -31.29 -30.72
C PHE A 28 15.03 -31.18 -30.27
N GLU A 29 14.20 -32.23 -30.44
CA GLU A 29 12.83 -32.25 -29.89
C GLU A 29 12.82 -32.26 -28.36
N THR A 30 13.74 -33.00 -27.72
CA THR A 30 13.91 -33.00 -26.26
C THR A 30 14.38 -31.63 -25.75
N LEU A 31 15.20 -30.90 -26.52
CA LEU A 31 15.60 -29.52 -26.23
C LEU A 31 14.46 -28.49 -26.40
N THR A 32 13.41 -28.79 -27.17
CA THR A 32 12.20 -27.94 -27.25
C THR A 32 11.17 -28.22 -26.15
N ARG A 33 11.34 -29.26 -25.32
CA ARG A 33 10.58 -29.44 -24.07
C ARG A 33 11.26 -28.65 -22.93
N GLY A 34 11.30 -27.33 -23.08
CA GLY A 34 11.59 -26.44 -21.96
C GLY A 34 10.42 -26.40 -20.98
N TYR A 35 10.68 -26.12 -19.71
CA TYR A 35 9.67 -25.60 -18.80
C TYR A 35 9.09 -24.29 -19.37
N ASP A 36 7.83 -23.94 -19.08
CA ASP A 36 7.24 -22.68 -19.55
C ASP A 36 8.06 -21.44 -19.14
N GLY A 37 8.72 -21.49 -17.98
CA GLY A 37 9.66 -20.45 -17.52
C GLY A 37 10.96 -20.32 -18.36
N ALA A 38 11.22 -21.24 -19.29
CA ALA A 38 12.31 -21.17 -20.26
C ALA A 38 11.83 -20.78 -21.69
N ALA A 39 10.53 -20.56 -21.88
CA ALA A 39 9.98 -20.18 -23.17
C ALA A 39 10.45 -18.78 -23.59
N ARG A 40 10.94 -18.65 -24.83
CA ARG A 40 11.34 -17.38 -25.43
C ARG A 40 10.21 -16.84 -26.32
N GLY A 41 9.65 -15.69 -25.95
CA GLY A 41 8.58 -15.01 -26.69
C GLY A 41 8.28 -13.63 -26.08
N ARG A 42 7.24 -12.93 -26.54
CA ARG A 42 6.94 -11.55 -26.10
C ARG A 42 6.85 -11.36 -24.57
N ARG A 43 6.39 -12.39 -23.83
CA ARG A 43 6.27 -12.37 -22.37
C ARG A 43 7.62 -12.52 -21.62
N THR A 44 8.67 -12.91 -22.32
CA THR A 44 10.05 -13.05 -21.79
C THR A 44 11.04 -12.17 -22.54
N GLU A 45 10.55 -11.30 -23.41
CA GLU A 45 11.30 -10.25 -24.09
C GLU A 45 11.82 -9.24 -23.05
N GLY A 46 13.12 -8.93 -23.10
CA GLY A 46 13.80 -8.13 -22.07
C GLY A 46 14.22 -8.89 -20.80
N TRP A 47 13.80 -10.15 -20.58
CA TRP A 47 14.22 -10.93 -19.41
C TRP A 47 15.68 -11.41 -19.54
N ARG A 48 16.59 -10.73 -18.84
CA ARG A 48 18.02 -11.10 -18.79
C ARG A 48 18.25 -12.22 -17.76
N ALA A 49 18.37 -13.45 -18.24
CA ALA A 49 18.73 -14.63 -17.45
C ALA A 49 20.07 -15.24 -17.92
N PRO A 50 21.22 -14.64 -17.60
CA PRO A 50 22.53 -15.16 -18.00
C PRO A 50 22.88 -16.46 -17.25
N GLY A 51 23.57 -17.39 -17.91
CA GLY A 51 24.11 -18.61 -17.30
C GLY A 51 25.41 -18.39 -16.52
N SER A 52 25.57 -17.24 -15.89
CA SER A 52 26.80 -16.79 -15.22
C SER A 52 27.03 -17.49 -13.87
N SER A 53 28.29 -17.43 -13.41
CA SER A 53 28.63 -17.81 -12.04
C SER A 53 28.20 -16.71 -11.06
N ALA A 54 27.89 -17.10 -9.82
CA ALA A 54 27.55 -16.14 -8.77
C ALA A 54 28.66 -15.11 -8.54
N ASP A 55 29.94 -15.53 -8.59
CA ASP A 55 31.09 -14.63 -8.47
C ASP A 55 31.19 -13.63 -9.64
N THR A 56 30.67 -13.96 -10.82
CA THR A 56 30.60 -13.03 -11.96
C THR A 56 29.51 -11.98 -11.75
N GLU A 57 28.32 -12.41 -11.29
CA GLU A 57 27.18 -11.52 -11.03
C GLU A 57 27.48 -10.56 -9.87
N ILE A 58 28.00 -11.10 -8.75
CA ILE A 58 28.37 -10.32 -7.57
C ILE A 58 29.54 -9.38 -7.89
N GLY A 59 30.50 -9.79 -8.72
CA GLY A 59 31.63 -8.93 -9.10
C GLY A 59 31.24 -7.70 -9.91
N VAL A 60 30.08 -7.74 -10.58
CA VAL A 60 29.54 -6.58 -11.34
C VAL A 60 28.56 -5.76 -10.51
N ALA A 61 27.69 -6.41 -9.73
CA ALA A 61 26.56 -5.73 -9.06
C ALA A 61 26.74 -5.53 -7.54
N GLY A 62 27.67 -6.23 -6.89
CA GLY A 62 27.76 -6.37 -5.43
C GLY A 62 27.89 -5.04 -4.69
N ALA A 63 28.82 -4.19 -5.11
CA ALA A 63 29.01 -2.86 -4.50
C ALA A 63 27.75 -1.98 -4.63
N LEU A 64 27.18 -1.87 -5.84
CA LEU A 64 25.98 -1.07 -6.07
C LEU A 64 24.74 -1.59 -5.31
N LEU A 65 24.64 -2.91 -5.10
CA LEU A 65 23.60 -3.51 -4.25
C LEU A 65 23.82 -3.16 -2.77
N ARG A 66 25.08 -3.19 -2.30
CA ARG A 66 25.48 -2.78 -0.95
C ARG A 66 25.09 -1.33 -0.67
N ASP A 67 25.50 -0.42 -1.55
CA ASP A 67 25.28 1.03 -1.40
C ASP A 67 23.79 1.40 -1.42
N ARG A 68 23.02 0.78 -2.31
CA ARG A 68 21.56 0.95 -2.39
C ARG A 68 20.85 0.41 -1.15
N MET A 69 21.30 -0.73 -0.61
CA MET A 69 20.71 -1.26 0.62
C MET A 69 21.04 -0.35 1.82
N ARG A 70 22.27 0.16 1.92
CA ARG A 70 22.68 1.14 2.94
C ARG A 70 21.91 2.46 2.83
N ASP A 71 21.60 2.92 1.63
CA ASP A 71 20.71 4.08 1.45
C ASP A 71 19.28 3.79 1.91
N LEU A 72 18.71 2.65 1.49
CA LEU A 72 17.37 2.24 1.92
C LEU A 72 17.28 2.05 3.44
N VAL A 73 18.28 1.49 4.12
CA VAL A 73 18.24 1.35 5.58
C VAL A 73 18.36 2.69 6.32
N ARG A 74 19.01 3.69 5.73
CA ARG A 74 19.06 5.05 6.29
C ARG A 74 17.77 5.84 6.06
N ASN A 75 17.13 5.66 4.89
CA ASN A 75 16.06 6.55 4.42
C ASN A 75 14.66 5.93 4.41
N ASN A 76 14.53 4.59 4.30
CA ASN A 76 13.25 3.89 4.23
C ASN A 76 12.93 3.16 5.55
N PRO A 77 11.81 3.47 6.22
CA PRO A 77 11.50 2.91 7.54
C PRO A 77 11.20 1.40 7.51
N HIS A 78 10.68 0.87 6.41
CA HIS A 78 10.41 -0.56 6.26
C HIS A 78 11.70 -1.36 6.07
N ALA A 79 12.66 -0.85 5.28
CA ALA A 79 13.97 -1.48 5.16
C ALA A 79 14.75 -1.46 6.50
N ALA A 80 14.75 -0.31 7.20
CA ALA A 80 15.35 -0.19 8.52
C ALA A 80 14.74 -1.18 9.54
N LYS A 81 13.40 -1.28 9.55
CA LYS A 81 12.66 -2.20 10.42
C LYS A 81 12.94 -3.68 10.08
N ALA A 82 13.05 -4.04 8.80
CA ALA A 82 13.38 -5.41 8.38
C ALA A 82 14.73 -5.87 8.93
N VAL A 83 15.78 -5.04 8.75
CA VAL A 83 17.13 -5.32 9.27
C VAL A 83 17.11 -5.44 10.79
N ALA A 84 16.46 -4.50 11.49
CA ALA A 84 16.35 -4.54 12.96
C ALA A 84 15.63 -5.81 13.47
N VAL A 85 14.55 -6.25 12.80
CA VAL A 85 13.84 -7.48 13.18
C VAL A 85 14.73 -8.71 12.99
N LEU A 86 15.47 -8.81 11.89
CA LEU A 86 16.39 -9.93 11.65
C LEU A 86 17.51 -9.97 12.69
N VAL A 87 18.22 -8.86 12.88
CA VAL A 87 19.34 -8.77 13.84
C VAL A 87 18.88 -9.10 15.27
N ASN A 88 17.76 -8.54 15.71
CA ASN A 88 17.25 -8.78 17.07
C ASN A 88 16.82 -10.24 17.29
N ASN A 89 16.37 -10.96 16.27
CA ASN A 89 16.01 -12.38 16.40
C ASN A 89 17.24 -13.30 16.25
N ILE A 90 18.21 -12.96 15.41
CA ILE A 90 19.43 -13.77 15.21
C ILE A 90 20.37 -13.66 16.41
N ILE A 91 20.57 -12.46 16.97
CA ILE A 91 21.54 -12.23 18.05
C ILE A 91 20.85 -12.06 19.41
N GLY A 92 19.78 -11.28 19.49
CA GLY A 92 19.07 -11.02 20.75
C GLY A 92 20.01 -10.43 21.81
N ALA A 93 20.17 -11.13 22.95
CA ALA A 93 21.12 -10.78 24.00
C ALA A 93 22.57 -11.25 23.74
N GLY A 94 22.81 -11.99 22.65
CA GLY A 94 24.08 -12.61 22.31
C GLY A 94 24.02 -14.13 22.24
N ILE A 95 24.89 -14.72 21.41
CA ILE A 95 25.15 -16.15 21.35
C ILE A 95 26.34 -16.45 22.26
N MET A 96 26.07 -17.15 23.36
CA MET A 96 27.05 -17.39 24.44
C MET A 96 27.81 -18.72 24.22
N PRO A 97 29.14 -18.75 24.32
CA PRO A 97 29.90 -20.00 24.46
C PRO A 97 29.84 -20.53 25.90
N ARG A 98 30.03 -21.84 26.03
CA ARG A 98 30.33 -22.53 27.28
C ARG A 98 31.42 -23.56 27.03
N ALA A 99 32.48 -23.54 27.82
CA ALA A 99 33.51 -24.57 27.74
C ALA A 99 32.94 -25.95 28.12
N ALA A 100 33.26 -26.95 27.30
CA ALA A 100 32.72 -28.32 27.41
C ALA A 100 33.85 -29.35 27.30
N SER A 101 34.96 -29.12 28.00
CA SER A 101 36.12 -30.03 28.01
C SER A 101 35.87 -31.30 28.81
N GLY A 102 34.92 -31.27 29.75
CA GLY A 102 34.64 -32.39 30.67
C GLY A 102 35.48 -32.35 31.95
N ASP A 103 36.21 -31.26 32.19
CA ASP A 103 36.82 -30.92 33.48
C ASP A 103 36.19 -29.62 33.99
N ASP A 104 35.24 -29.74 34.94
CA ASP A 104 34.58 -28.62 35.62
C ASP A 104 35.51 -27.48 36.06
N LYS A 105 36.76 -27.78 36.45
CA LYS A 105 37.71 -26.76 36.91
C LYS A 105 38.31 -26.00 35.74
N LEU A 106 38.57 -26.68 34.63
CA LEU A 106 39.02 -26.05 33.39
C LEU A 106 37.88 -25.24 32.79
N ASP A 107 36.68 -25.83 32.67
CA ASP A 107 35.53 -25.21 32.04
C ASP A 107 35.13 -23.91 32.77
N ARG A 108 34.97 -23.94 34.10
CA ARG A 108 34.72 -22.72 34.90
C ARG A 108 35.83 -21.67 34.79
N LYS A 109 37.09 -22.08 34.60
CA LYS A 109 38.22 -21.15 34.44
C LYS A 109 38.21 -20.49 33.07
N VAL A 110 37.88 -21.25 32.02
CA VAL A 110 37.76 -20.75 30.64
C VAL A 110 36.55 -19.80 30.54
N ASP A 111 35.40 -20.20 31.04
CA ASP A 111 34.18 -19.36 31.04
C ASP A 111 34.40 -18.04 31.79
N ALA A 112 34.96 -18.09 33.01
CA ALA A 112 35.26 -16.89 33.79
C ALA A 112 36.41 -16.03 33.20
N LEU A 113 37.21 -16.58 32.30
CA LEU A 113 38.20 -15.80 31.54
C LEU A 113 37.56 -15.16 30.31
N PHE A 114 36.67 -15.88 29.62
CA PHE A 114 35.91 -15.38 28.49
C PHE A 114 35.07 -14.16 28.90
N GLU A 115 34.33 -14.29 30.02
CA GLU A 115 33.49 -13.22 30.58
C GLU A 115 34.27 -11.96 31.01
N ARG A 116 35.56 -12.07 31.33
CA ARG A 116 36.42 -10.89 31.54
C ARG A 116 36.91 -10.30 30.22
N TRP A 117 37.18 -11.15 29.23
CA TRP A 117 37.68 -10.73 27.93
C TRP A 117 36.59 -10.05 27.07
N THR A 118 35.31 -10.44 27.20
CA THR A 118 34.21 -9.85 26.42
C THR A 118 34.13 -8.34 26.50
N ALA A 119 34.45 -7.75 27.67
CA ALA A 119 34.43 -6.30 27.89
C ALA A 119 35.53 -5.53 27.14
N ASP A 120 36.71 -6.13 26.96
CA ASP A 120 37.88 -5.49 26.32
C ASP A 120 38.14 -6.00 24.89
N CYS A 121 37.24 -6.85 24.35
CA CYS A 121 37.50 -7.59 23.11
C CYS A 121 37.44 -6.73 21.84
N ASP A 122 36.78 -5.57 21.87
CA ASP A 122 36.71 -4.65 20.73
C ASP A 122 38.03 -3.87 20.55
N ALA A 123 38.55 -3.86 19.33
CA ALA A 123 39.75 -3.11 18.98
C ALA A 123 39.55 -1.58 19.02
N ASP A 124 38.30 -1.11 18.87
CA ASP A 124 37.92 0.30 18.94
C ASP A 124 37.46 0.72 20.35
N GLY A 125 37.23 -0.25 21.25
CA GLY A 125 36.95 -0.05 22.67
C GLY A 125 35.56 0.50 22.99
N GLN A 126 34.56 0.29 22.13
CA GLN A 126 33.19 0.79 22.32
C GLN A 126 32.17 -0.31 22.64
N LEU A 127 32.38 -1.52 22.12
CA LEU A 127 31.43 -2.63 22.22
C LEU A 127 32.02 -3.81 23.00
N ASP A 128 31.14 -4.55 23.68
CA ASP A 128 31.48 -5.88 24.18
C ASP A 128 31.30 -6.95 23.08
N PHE A 129 31.61 -8.21 23.40
CA PHE A 129 31.49 -9.29 22.41
C PHE A 129 30.07 -9.44 21.83
N TYR A 130 29.03 -9.20 22.62
CA TYR A 130 27.63 -9.35 22.19
C TYR A 130 27.15 -8.14 21.35
N GLY A 131 27.62 -6.93 21.67
CA GLY A 131 27.49 -5.75 20.83
C GLY A 131 28.20 -5.92 19.48
N LEU A 132 29.42 -6.48 19.46
CA LEU A 132 30.11 -6.83 18.23
C LEU A 132 29.32 -7.86 17.40
N GLN A 133 28.79 -8.92 18.01
CA GLN A 133 27.91 -9.88 17.31
C GLN A 133 26.71 -9.17 16.64
N THR A 134 26.10 -8.21 17.33
CA THR A 134 24.98 -7.42 16.82
C THR A 134 25.38 -6.59 15.59
N LEU A 135 26.51 -5.87 15.66
CA LEU A 135 27.06 -5.09 14.54
C LEU A 135 27.43 -5.98 13.34
N ILE A 136 28.11 -7.10 13.58
CA ILE A 136 28.50 -8.09 12.57
C ILE A 136 27.27 -8.69 11.87
N CYS A 137 26.24 -9.03 12.63
CA CYS A 137 24.98 -9.52 12.05
C CYS A 137 24.26 -8.43 11.23
N ARG A 138 24.32 -7.17 11.68
CA ARG A 138 23.73 -6.03 10.96
C ARG A 138 24.39 -5.82 9.60
N GLU A 139 25.72 -5.73 9.55
CA GLU A 139 26.46 -5.62 8.29
C GLU A 139 26.26 -6.86 7.39
N MET A 140 26.19 -8.06 7.95
CA MET A 140 25.87 -9.27 7.16
C MET A 140 24.50 -9.18 6.46
N VAL A 141 23.48 -8.61 7.10
CA VAL A 141 22.12 -8.50 6.52
C VAL A 141 22.00 -7.30 5.57
N GLU A 142 22.56 -6.15 5.95
CA GLU A 142 22.50 -4.88 5.22
C GLU A 142 23.52 -4.81 4.07
N ALA A 143 24.81 -5.00 4.36
CA ALA A 143 25.87 -4.99 3.36
C ALA A 143 26.07 -6.36 2.68
N GLY A 144 25.44 -7.42 3.19
CA GLY A 144 25.50 -8.78 2.66
C GLY A 144 26.65 -9.64 3.19
N GLU A 145 27.68 -8.99 3.73
CA GLU A 145 28.92 -9.59 4.19
C GLU A 145 29.71 -8.61 5.07
N VAL A 146 30.52 -9.15 5.97
CA VAL A 146 31.43 -8.38 6.84
C VAL A 146 32.68 -9.19 7.15
N LEU A 147 33.78 -8.50 7.44
CA LEU A 147 35.05 -9.11 7.85
C LEU A 147 35.33 -8.81 9.31
N VAL A 148 35.80 -9.81 10.04
CA VAL A 148 36.29 -9.64 11.43
C VAL A 148 37.72 -10.11 11.47
N ARG A 149 38.63 -9.21 11.83
CA ARG A 149 40.07 -9.45 11.90
C ARG A 149 40.52 -9.65 13.34
N ARG A 150 41.28 -10.72 13.59
CA ARG A 150 41.96 -10.90 14.89
C ARG A 150 43.14 -9.92 15.02
N ARG A 151 43.21 -9.25 16.17
CA ARG A 151 44.27 -8.30 16.54
C ARG A 151 44.97 -8.84 17.79
N LEU A 152 46.07 -9.55 17.60
CA LEU A 152 46.91 -9.98 18.72
C LEU A 152 47.60 -8.75 19.33
N ARG A 153 47.56 -8.64 20.65
CA ARG A 153 48.13 -7.55 21.44
C ARG A 153 49.33 -8.05 22.23
N ARG A 154 50.08 -7.15 22.86
CA ARG A 154 51.18 -7.54 23.76
C ARG A 154 50.64 -7.76 25.17
N ALA A 155 51.27 -8.62 25.95
CA ALA A 155 50.92 -8.78 27.36
C ALA A 155 51.13 -7.48 28.19
N SER A 156 51.93 -6.53 27.68
CA SER A 156 52.09 -5.18 28.24
C SER A 156 50.85 -4.31 28.13
N ASP A 157 49.89 -4.67 27.26
CA ASP A 157 48.76 -3.82 26.89
C ASP A 157 47.59 -3.94 27.90
N GLY A 158 47.76 -4.71 28.97
CA GLY A 158 46.87 -4.77 30.14
C GLY A 158 45.63 -5.67 30.00
N LEU A 159 45.38 -6.23 28.82
CA LEU A 159 44.17 -7.00 28.52
C LEU A 159 44.10 -8.36 29.26
N PRO A 160 42.90 -8.82 29.69
CA PRO A 160 42.70 -10.14 30.30
C PRO A 160 43.17 -11.29 29.42
N VAL A 161 42.98 -11.20 28.11
CA VAL A 161 43.57 -12.06 27.07
C VAL A 161 44.11 -11.14 25.97
N PRO A 162 45.33 -11.35 25.45
CA PRO A 162 45.98 -10.44 24.49
C PRO A 162 45.44 -10.57 23.05
N LEU A 163 44.12 -10.48 22.91
CA LEU A 163 43.36 -10.60 21.67
C LEU A 163 42.29 -9.51 21.64
N GLN A 164 42.15 -8.83 20.51
CA GLN A 164 40.98 -8.02 20.18
C GLN A 164 40.45 -8.39 18.79
N LEU A 165 39.22 -7.98 18.52
CA LEU A 165 38.51 -8.15 17.26
C LEU A 165 38.34 -6.78 16.61
N GLN A 166 38.70 -6.66 15.34
CA GLN A 166 38.45 -5.48 14.53
C GLN A 166 37.39 -5.83 13.49
N VAL A 167 36.22 -5.21 13.58
CA VAL A 167 35.18 -5.33 12.54
C VAL A 167 35.54 -4.41 11.38
N LEU A 168 35.46 -4.94 10.16
CA LEU A 168 35.80 -4.24 8.93
C LEU A 168 34.65 -4.43 7.93
N GLU A 169 34.15 -3.32 7.40
CA GLU A 169 33.20 -3.35 6.29
C GLU A 169 33.79 -4.10 5.08
N ALA A 170 32.92 -4.73 4.30
CA ALA A 170 33.35 -5.55 3.16
C ALA A 170 33.97 -4.73 2.01
N ASP A 171 33.89 -3.41 2.07
CA ASP A 171 34.55 -2.45 1.17
C ASP A 171 36.07 -2.36 1.41
N PHE A 172 36.56 -2.72 2.61
CA PHE A 172 38.00 -2.89 2.83
C PHE A 172 38.61 -3.99 1.94
N LEU A 173 37.80 -4.92 1.41
CA LEU A 173 38.26 -6.04 0.59
C LEU A 173 38.32 -5.66 -0.90
N ASP A 174 39.54 -5.53 -1.41
CA ASP A 174 39.85 -5.00 -2.75
C ASP A 174 39.26 -5.87 -3.88
N ALA A 175 38.06 -5.49 -4.34
CA ALA A 175 37.34 -6.18 -5.40
C ALA A 175 38.09 -6.17 -6.75
N THR A 176 39.02 -5.23 -6.97
CA THR A 176 39.82 -5.16 -8.20
C THR A 176 40.81 -6.33 -8.33
N LYS A 177 41.17 -6.97 -7.21
CA LYS A 177 41.99 -8.19 -7.19
C LYS A 177 41.16 -9.41 -7.61
N SER A 178 41.04 -9.62 -8.92
CA SER A 178 40.43 -10.80 -9.53
C SER A 178 41.30 -11.33 -10.67
N GLY A 179 41.48 -12.65 -10.77
CA GLY A 179 42.32 -13.27 -11.82
C GLY A 179 43.13 -14.48 -11.34
N ALA A 180 44.17 -14.85 -12.07
CA ALA A 180 45.13 -15.87 -11.64
C ALA A 180 46.27 -15.27 -10.80
N ILE A 181 46.78 -15.99 -9.80
CA ILE A 181 47.95 -15.58 -9.00
C ILE A 181 48.90 -16.75 -8.75
N GLY A 182 49.99 -16.82 -9.52
CA GLY A 182 50.88 -17.97 -9.50
C GLY A 182 50.13 -19.26 -9.85
N ALA A 183 50.12 -20.23 -8.94
CA ALA A 183 49.33 -21.46 -9.06
C ALA A 183 47.90 -21.37 -8.46
N GLY A 184 47.57 -20.28 -7.77
CA GLY A 184 46.26 -20.03 -7.16
C GLY A 184 45.39 -19.08 -7.98
N ARG A 185 44.26 -18.66 -7.40
CA ARG A 185 43.32 -17.70 -8.02
C ARG A 185 42.86 -16.62 -7.05
N LEU A 186 42.59 -15.44 -7.57
CA LEU A 186 41.94 -14.31 -6.90
C LEU A 186 40.50 -14.17 -7.38
N VAL A 187 39.58 -14.00 -6.44
CA VAL A 187 38.18 -13.66 -6.71
C VAL A 187 37.80 -12.51 -5.77
N GLN A 188 37.68 -11.30 -6.33
CA GLN A 188 37.21 -10.10 -5.64
C GLN A 188 37.89 -9.87 -4.28
N GLY A 189 39.23 -9.83 -4.27
CA GLY A 189 40.04 -9.64 -3.06
C GLY A 189 40.33 -10.91 -2.27
N ILE A 190 39.63 -12.02 -2.52
CA ILE A 190 39.86 -13.30 -1.83
C ILE A 190 40.82 -14.16 -2.64
N GLU A 191 41.92 -14.55 -2.02
CA GLU A 191 42.93 -15.40 -2.60
C GLU A 191 42.72 -16.87 -2.21
N PHE A 192 42.76 -17.75 -3.20
CA PHE A 192 42.59 -19.19 -3.06
C PHE A 192 43.85 -19.93 -3.48
N ASP A 193 44.19 -20.98 -2.74
CA ASP A 193 45.22 -21.94 -3.12
C ASP A 193 44.75 -22.86 -4.28
N PRO A 194 45.64 -23.70 -4.85
CA PRO A 194 45.28 -24.60 -5.95
C PRO A 194 44.20 -25.65 -5.60
N LEU A 195 43.92 -25.87 -4.31
CA LEU A 195 42.88 -26.79 -3.82
C LEU A 195 41.54 -26.06 -3.58
N GLY A 196 41.49 -24.74 -3.80
CA GLY A 196 40.29 -23.92 -3.58
C GLY A 196 40.05 -23.52 -2.13
N LYS A 197 41.03 -23.68 -1.24
CA LYS A 197 40.97 -23.16 0.15
C LYS A 197 41.42 -21.70 0.17
N ARG A 198 40.78 -20.87 1.00
CA ARG A 198 41.18 -19.46 1.19
C ARG A 198 42.58 -19.38 1.81
N ARG A 199 43.46 -18.60 1.18
CA ARG A 199 44.85 -18.36 1.59
C ARG A 199 45.02 -16.97 2.21
N ALA A 200 44.47 -15.93 1.58
CA ALA A 200 44.57 -14.55 2.04
C ALA A 200 43.36 -13.69 1.61
N TYR A 201 43.18 -12.55 2.26
CA TYR A 201 42.26 -11.48 1.89
C TYR A 201 43.08 -10.21 1.61
N TRP A 202 42.83 -9.57 0.47
CA TRP A 202 43.53 -8.35 0.06
C TRP A 202 42.80 -7.12 0.60
N LEU A 203 43.29 -6.58 1.72
CA LEU A 203 42.63 -5.50 2.45
C LEU A 203 43.32 -4.16 2.23
N HIS A 204 42.54 -3.10 2.00
CA HIS A 204 43.01 -1.73 2.08
C HIS A 204 43.42 -1.37 3.53
N ALA A 205 44.33 -0.41 3.68
CA ALA A 205 44.77 0.05 5.01
C ALA A 205 43.72 0.93 5.71
N GLU A 206 42.98 1.70 4.91
CA GLU A 206 41.90 2.63 5.31
C GLU A 206 40.67 2.34 4.44
N HIS A 207 39.50 2.81 4.86
CA HIS A 207 38.26 2.56 4.12
C HIS A 207 38.29 3.29 2.77
N PRO A 208 38.05 2.63 1.62
CA PRO A 208 38.23 3.25 0.31
C PRO A 208 37.22 4.37 0.01
N GLY A 209 36.10 4.41 0.73
CA GLY A 209 35.12 5.51 0.69
C GLY A 209 35.45 6.68 1.62
N ASP A 210 36.52 6.62 2.43
CA ASP A 210 37.00 7.76 3.19
C ASP A 210 37.74 8.74 2.27
N ALA A 211 37.14 9.92 2.08
CA ALA A 211 37.67 10.98 1.24
C ALA A 211 39.07 11.47 1.67
N TYR A 212 39.40 11.42 2.96
CA TYR A 212 40.67 11.92 3.48
C TYR A 212 41.79 10.87 3.37
N GLY A 213 41.53 9.63 3.78
CA GLY A 213 42.50 8.54 3.73
C GLY A 213 42.94 8.18 2.30
N ALA A 214 41.97 8.09 1.37
CA ALA A 214 42.24 7.80 -0.04
C ALA A 214 43.17 8.82 -0.71
N LEU A 215 43.13 10.09 -0.29
CA LEU A 215 43.99 11.17 -0.79
C LEU A 215 45.41 11.14 -0.20
N GLN A 216 45.59 10.73 1.06
CA GLN A 216 46.91 10.77 1.72
C GLN A 216 47.77 9.54 1.41
N ASN A 217 47.21 8.33 1.54
CA ASN A 217 47.99 7.09 1.51
C ASN A 217 47.83 6.30 0.20
N GLY A 218 46.83 6.64 -0.61
CA GLY A 218 46.45 5.93 -1.83
C GLY A 218 45.81 4.56 -1.55
N LEU A 219 45.01 4.07 -2.50
CA LEU A 219 44.23 2.83 -2.37
C LEU A 219 45.07 1.56 -2.55
N GLN A 220 46.14 1.40 -1.77
CA GLN A 220 46.95 0.17 -1.76
C GLN A 220 46.33 -0.91 -0.85
N SER A 221 46.07 -2.08 -1.41
CA SER A 221 45.68 -3.28 -0.67
C SER A 221 46.89 -4.18 -0.34
N ARG A 222 46.83 -4.89 0.78
CA ARG A 222 47.84 -5.84 1.24
C ARG A 222 47.21 -7.20 1.57
N PRO A 223 47.87 -8.33 1.28
CA PRO A 223 47.35 -9.65 1.64
C PRO A 223 47.46 -9.88 3.15
N VAL A 224 46.32 -10.19 3.78
CA VAL A 224 46.20 -10.62 5.18
C VAL A 224 45.88 -12.13 5.19
N PRO A 225 46.58 -12.97 5.98
CA PRO A 225 46.33 -14.41 6.02
C PRO A 225 44.87 -14.75 6.34
N ALA A 226 44.30 -15.75 5.65
CA ALA A 226 42.92 -16.17 5.88
C ALA A 226 42.68 -16.76 7.29
N THR A 227 43.73 -17.10 8.03
CA THR A 227 43.67 -17.50 9.45
C THR A 227 43.43 -16.33 10.41
N GLU A 228 43.65 -15.09 9.99
CA GLU A 228 43.38 -13.88 10.76
C GLU A 228 41.96 -13.31 10.54
N ILE A 229 41.21 -13.84 9.57
CA ILE A 229 39.95 -13.26 9.08
C ILE A 229 38.78 -14.25 9.21
N ALA A 230 37.74 -13.84 9.92
CA ALA A 230 36.42 -14.43 9.89
C ALA A 230 35.57 -13.62 8.91
N HIS A 231 35.15 -14.24 7.81
CA HIS A 231 34.33 -13.60 6.76
C HIS A 231 32.91 -14.15 6.86
N VAL A 232 32.00 -13.31 7.33
CA VAL A 232 30.63 -13.70 7.70
C VAL A 232 29.70 -13.23 6.60
N TYR A 233 29.02 -14.17 5.93
CA TYR A 233 28.08 -13.87 4.84
C TYR A 233 27.15 -15.07 4.55
N GLU A 234 25.99 -14.81 3.94
CA GLU A 234 25.11 -15.90 3.49
C GLU A 234 25.58 -16.50 2.15
N LYS A 235 25.76 -17.82 2.14
CA LYS A 235 26.19 -18.58 0.96
C LYS A 235 25.01 -19.29 0.28
N GLN A 236 24.39 -18.60 -0.69
CA GLN A 236 23.21 -19.09 -1.43
C GLN A 236 23.56 -19.97 -2.66
N ARG A 237 24.67 -19.68 -3.33
CA ARG A 237 25.29 -20.46 -4.42
C ARG A 237 26.75 -20.78 -4.01
N THR A 238 27.57 -21.30 -4.92
CA THR A 238 28.99 -21.59 -4.69
C THR A 238 29.90 -20.35 -4.53
N GLN A 239 29.32 -19.17 -4.29
CA GLN A 239 29.96 -17.86 -4.22
C GLN A 239 31.06 -17.70 -3.16
N ALA A 240 31.98 -16.77 -3.45
CA ALA A 240 33.06 -16.33 -2.57
C ALA A 240 32.67 -15.12 -1.69
N ARG A 241 31.75 -14.26 -2.13
CA ARG A 241 31.32 -12.99 -1.50
C ARG A 241 29.83 -13.00 -1.14
N GLY A 242 29.42 -12.13 -0.22
CA GLY A 242 28.02 -11.96 0.19
C GLY A 242 27.18 -11.04 -0.70
N VAL A 243 25.87 -11.00 -0.44
CA VAL A 243 24.88 -10.13 -1.11
C VAL A 243 23.86 -9.65 -0.07
N PRO A 244 23.48 -8.36 -0.04
CA PRO A 244 22.44 -7.84 0.83
C PRO A 244 21.15 -8.66 0.80
N TRP A 245 20.57 -8.96 1.97
CA TRP A 245 19.42 -9.87 2.03
C TRP A 245 18.17 -9.25 1.39
N GLY A 246 18.02 -7.93 1.45
CA GLY A 246 16.94 -7.17 0.80
C GLY A 246 17.07 -7.00 -0.72
N ALA A 247 18.15 -7.49 -1.35
CA ALA A 247 18.42 -7.27 -2.78
C ALA A 247 17.23 -7.58 -3.74
N PRO A 248 16.39 -8.62 -3.52
CA PRO A 248 15.24 -8.89 -4.39
C PRO A 248 14.16 -7.79 -4.39
N VAL A 249 14.06 -6.99 -3.34
CA VAL A 249 12.97 -6.01 -3.11
C VAL A 249 13.41 -4.55 -3.06
N ILE A 250 14.69 -4.27 -3.35
CA ILE A 250 15.23 -2.89 -3.47
C ILE A 250 14.37 -2.02 -4.39
N ARG A 251 13.89 -2.55 -5.52
CA ARG A 251 12.98 -1.81 -6.42
C ARG A 251 11.58 -1.67 -5.84
N SER A 252 11.00 -2.74 -5.30
CA SER A 252 9.65 -2.70 -4.70
C SER A 252 9.53 -1.73 -3.52
N LEU A 253 10.60 -1.55 -2.73
CA LEU A 253 10.68 -0.49 -1.71
C LEU A 253 10.60 0.90 -2.35
N ARG A 254 11.42 1.15 -3.39
CA ARG A 254 11.45 2.43 -4.08
C ARG A 254 10.13 2.75 -4.80
N ASP A 255 9.57 1.77 -5.49
CA ASP A 255 8.29 1.88 -6.21
C ASP A 255 7.15 2.20 -5.22
N LEU A 256 7.18 1.65 -4.00
CA LEU A 256 6.23 1.97 -2.94
C LEU A 256 6.43 3.40 -2.41
N ASP A 257 7.66 3.84 -2.14
CA ASP A 257 7.94 5.21 -1.68
C ASP A 257 7.48 6.25 -2.72
N ASP A 258 7.79 6.04 -4.00
CA ASP A 258 7.37 6.92 -5.10
C ASP A 258 5.83 6.94 -5.26
N TYR A 259 5.15 5.81 -5.02
CA TYR A 259 3.69 5.73 -5.00
C TYR A 259 3.06 6.46 -3.80
N GLU A 260 3.64 6.34 -2.60
CA GLU A 260 3.15 7.07 -1.42
C GLU A 260 3.29 8.58 -1.57
N VAL A 261 4.37 9.05 -2.21
CA VAL A 261 4.53 10.46 -2.59
C VAL A 261 3.46 10.89 -3.60
N ALA A 262 3.18 10.08 -4.62
CA ALA A 262 2.14 10.38 -5.61
C ALA A 262 0.74 10.49 -4.98
N GLU A 263 0.37 9.55 -4.09
CA GLU A 263 -0.88 9.58 -3.34
C GLU A 263 -0.96 10.75 -2.35
N LEU A 264 0.15 11.14 -1.72
CA LEU A 264 0.20 12.33 -0.87
C LEU A 264 0.00 13.62 -1.70
N VAL A 265 0.63 13.74 -2.87
CA VAL A 265 0.43 14.87 -3.78
C VAL A 265 -1.01 14.93 -4.27
N ARG A 266 -1.59 13.79 -4.67
CA ARG A 266 -3.00 13.70 -5.04
C ARG A 266 -3.93 14.18 -3.91
N LYS A 267 -3.78 13.66 -2.69
CA LYS A 267 -4.61 14.04 -1.54
C LYS A 267 -4.46 15.52 -1.17
N LYS A 268 -3.27 16.11 -1.31
CA LYS A 268 -3.05 17.55 -1.17
C LYS A 268 -3.86 18.32 -2.23
N THR A 269 -3.79 17.92 -3.50
CA THR A 269 -4.58 18.54 -4.58
C THR A 269 -6.08 18.42 -4.35
N GLU A 270 -6.57 17.26 -3.89
CA GLU A 270 -7.99 17.06 -3.54
C GLU A 270 -8.44 17.97 -2.38
N ALA A 271 -7.57 18.17 -1.38
CA ALA A 271 -7.85 19.08 -0.26
C ALA A 271 -7.80 20.58 -0.63
N CYS A 272 -7.18 20.95 -1.75
CA CYS A 272 -7.05 22.34 -2.21
C CYS A 272 -8.28 22.89 -2.96
N VAL A 273 -9.29 22.07 -3.30
CA VAL A 273 -10.47 22.52 -4.06
C VAL A 273 -11.74 22.33 -3.23
N THR A 274 -12.25 23.40 -2.60
CA THR A 274 -13.42 23.28 -1.72
C THR A 274 -14.74 23.60 -2.42
N ALA A 275 -14.85 24.72 -3.12
CA ALA A 275 -16.06 25.08 -3.87
C ALA A 275 -15.77 25.96 -5.10
N ILE A 276 -16.56 25.76 -6.16
CA ILE A 276 -16.58 26.58 -7.37
C ILE A 276 -17.99 27.19 -7.50
N VAL A 277 -18.06 28.51 -7.61
CA VAL A 277 -19.32 29.24 -7.76
C VAL A 277 -19.60 29.48 -9.24
N PHE A 278 -20.74 29.02 -9.75
CA PHE A 278 -21.14 29.10 -11.17
C PHE A 278 -22.17 30.21 -11.41
N GLY A 279 -22.08 30.85 -12.60
CA GLY A 279 -23.04 31.85 -13.08
C GLY A 279 -24.22 31.24 -13.84
N ASP A 280 -25.30 32.01 -13.97
CA ASP A 280 -26.61 31.51 -14.48
C ASP A 280 -26.61 31.04 -15.95
N ASP A 281 -25.62 31.42 -16.77
CA ASP A 281 -25.60 31.19 -18.23
C ASP A 281 -24.77 29.97 -18.70
N GLU A 282 -24.15 29.18 -17.81
CA GLU A 282 -23.27 28.06 -18.20
C GLU A 282 -23.92 26.68 -18.03
N ALA A 283 -24.74 26.30 -19.01
CA ALA A 283 -25.37 24.98 -19.10
C ALA A 283 -24.54 23.90 -19.86
N GLN A 284 -23.23 24.13 -20.10
CA GLN A 284 -22.37 23.21 -20.85
C GLN A 284 -21.30 22.55 -19.99
N GLN A 285 -21.31 21.21 -19.96
CA GLN A 285 -20.26 20.39 -19.39
C GLN A 285 -19.00 20.44 -20.27
N GLY A 286 -18.06 21.31 -19.92
CA GLY A 286 -16.70 21.36 -20.47
C GLY A 286 -15.65 21.11 -19.38
N ILE A 287 -14.53 20.48 -19.74
CA ILE A 287 -13.46 20.14 -18.80
C ILE A 287 -12.73 21.42 -18.37
N ALA A 288 -12.73 21.69 -17.05
CA ALA A 288 -12.03 22.76 -16.34
C ALA A 288 -12.46 24.22 -16.68
N PRO A 289 -13.47 24.79 -15.99
CA PRO A 289 -13.77 26.22 -16.07
C PRO A 289 -12.61 27.07 -15.55
N SER A 290 -12.32 28.20 -16.21
CA SER A 290 -11.29 29.14 -15.77
C SER A 290 -11.81 30.06 -14.66
N VAL A 291 -11.39 29.80 -13.42
CA VAL A 291 -11.66 30.66 -12.27
C VAL A 291 -10.91 31.99 -12.42
N VAL A 292 -11.58 33.10 -12.12
CA VAL A 292 -11.01 34.45 -12.11
C VAL A 292 -11.25 35.15 -10.77
N ASP A 293 -10.34 36.03 -10.37
CA ASP A 293 -10.51 36.87 -9.17
C ASP A 293 -11.43 38.07 -9.43
N ALA A 294 -11.64 38.89 -8.38
CA ALA A 294 -12.51 40.07 -8.45
C ALA A 294 -12.02 41.16 -9.45
N ASP A 295 -10.73 41.16 -9.77
CA ASP A 295 -10.09 42.08 -10.70
C ASP A 295 -10.00 41.50 -12.14
N GLY A 296 -10.38 40.24 -12.33
CA GLY A 296 -10.46 39.54 -13.61
C GLY A 296 -9.24 38.69 -13.97
N ASN A 297 -8.29 38.49 -13.06
CA ASN A 297 -7.10 37.65 -13.30
C ASN A 297 -7.41 36.17 -13.09
N ARG A 298 -6.83 35.29 -13.90
CA ARG A 298 -7.00 33.84 -13.78
C ARG A 298 -6.34 33.32 -12.49
N VAL A 299 -7.06 32.52 -11.71
CA VAL A 299 -6.53 31.90 -10.49
C VAL A 299 -5.76 30.63 -10.87
N GLU A 300 -4.42 30.71 -10.83
CA GLU A 300 -3.51 29.61 -11.21
C GLU A 300 -2.97 28.80 -10.00
N GLN A 301 -3.35 29.16 -8.77
CA GLN A 301 -2.87 28.52 -7.53
C GLN A 301 -4.05 28.13 -6.63
N PHE A 302 -4.06 26.88 -6.16
CA PHE A 302 -5.09 26.35 -5.25
C PHE A 302 -4.52 26.12 -3.84
N GLU A 303 -5.19 26.64 -2.83
CA GLU A 303 -4.81 26.50 -1.41
C GLU A 303 -5.91 25.75 -0.63
N PRO A 304 -5.56 24.96 0.41
CA PRO A 304 -6.55 24.27 1.23
C PRO A 304 -7.55 25.25 1.84
N GLY A 305 -8.82 25.16 1.45
CA GLY A 305 -9.88 26.08 1.86
C GLY A 305 -10.35 27.08 0.79
N LEU A 306 -9.70 27.15 -0.38
CA LEU A 306 -10.02 28.15 -1.42
C LEU A 306 -11.43 27.97 -2.03
N ILE A 307 -12.28 28.99 -1.85
CA ILE A 307 -13.55 29.13 -2.56
C ILE A 307 -13.31 29.97 -3.82
N ALA A 308 -13.58 29.37 -4.98
CA ALA A 308 -13.35 29.92 -6.30
C ALA A 308 -14.63 30.55 -6.86
N TYR A 309 -14.65 31.87 -7.10
CA TYR A 309 -15.81 32.58 -7.63
C TYR A 309 -15.73 32.73 -9.15
N ALA A 310 -16.68 32.20 -9.92
CA ALA A 310 -16.83 32.60 -11.33
C ALA A 310 -17.63 33.92 -11.44
N ARG A 311 -17.40 34.64 -12.53
CA ARG A 311 -17.98 35.97 -12.78
C ARG A 311 -19.51 35.86 -12.93
N GLY A 312 -20.26 36.56 -12.07
CA GLY A 312 -21.73 36.48 -12.03
C GLY A 312 -22.29 35.30 -11.21
N GLY A 313 -21.44 34.60 -10.45
CA GLY A 313 -21.82 33.38 -9.74
C GLY A 313 -22.88 33.55 -8.64
N LYS A 314 -23.85 32.64 -8.62
CA LYS A 314 -24.90 32.53 -7.59
C LYS A 314 -25.09 31.11 -7.03
N ASP A 315 -24.71 30.07 -7.78
CA ASP A 315 -24.77 28.67 -7.35
C ASP A 315 -23.40 28.20 -6.86
N ILE A 316 -23.32 27.64 -5.65
CA ILE A 316 -22.06 27.18 -5.04
C ILE A 316 -22.01 25.65 -5.12
N ARG A 317 -21.12 25.10 -5.96
CA ARG A 317 -20.91 23.66 -6.06
C ARG A 317 -19.62 23.26 -5.38
N PHE A 318 -19.75 22.41 -4.37
CA PHE A 318 -18.62 21.80 -3.68
C PHE A 318 -18.01 20.72 -4.55
N ASN A 319 -16.68 20.71 -4.68
CA ASN A 319 -16.00 19.60 -5.34
C ASN A 319 -16.09 18.37 -4.43
N GLN A 320 -16.68 17.29 -4.96
CA GLN A 320 -16.65 15.97 -4.32
C GLN A 320 -15.62 15.12 -5.08
N PRO A 321 -14.33 15.13 -4.71
CA PRO A 321 -13.35 14.26 -5.34
C PRO A 321 -13.80 12.80 -5.19
N ALA A 322 -13.72 12.05 -6.28
CA ALA A 322 -14.18 10.67 -6.31
C ALA A 322 -13.40 9.83 -5.28
N ALA A 323 -14.11 9.23 -4.33
CA ALA A 323 -13.52 8.43 -3.26
C ALA A 323 -12.86 7.16 -3.82
N THR A 324 -11.58 7.26 -4.19
CA THR A 324 -10.79 6.12 -4.66
C THR A 324 -10.32 5.29 -3.46
N GLY A 325 -11.03 4.20 -3.18
CA GLY A 325 -10.51 3.11 -2.34
C GLY A 325 -9.35 2.38 -3.02
N GLY A 326 -8.63 1.51 -2.29
CA GLY A 326 -7.54 0.69 -2.85
C GLY A 326 -6.14 1.00 -2.32
N TYR A 327 -5.90 2.18 -1.73
CA TYR A 327 -4.57 2.54 -1.19
C TYR A 327 -4.10 1.57 -0.10
N GLY A 328 -5.00 1.20 0.83
CA GLY A 328 -4.70 0.28 1.92
C GLY A 328 -4.40 -1.13 1.41
N GLU A 329 -5.18 -1.61 0.44
CA GLU A 329 -4.99 -2.91 -0.20
C GLU A 329 -3.68 -2.97 -0.99
N TYR A 330 -3.37 -1.94 -1.79
CA TYR A 330 -2.12 -1.86 -2.54
C TYR A 330 -0.91 -1.77 -1.61
N LYS A 331 -0.91 -0.86 -0.62
CA LYS A 331 0.18 -0.73 0.36
C LYS A 331 0.40 -2.05 1.10
N ARG A 332 -0.66 -2.74 1.54
CA ARG A 332 -0.57 -4.03 2.21
C ARG A 332 0.00 -5.12 1.28
N ALA A 333 -0.46 -5.20 0.03
CA ALA A 333 0.06 -6.15 -0.95
C ALA A 333 1.56 -5.93 -1.24
N SER A 334 1.96 -4.66 -1.46
CA SER A 334 3.36 -4.28 -1.65
C SER A 334 4.22 -4.62 -0.43
N LEU A 335 3.73 -4.35 0.77
CA LEU A 335 4.42 -4.70 2.02
C LEU A 335 4.52 -6.22 2.24
N HIS A 336 3.55 -7.03 1.83
CA HIS A 336 3.69 -8.50 1.81
C HIS A 336 4.80 -8.95 0.83
N THR A 337 4.92 -8.32 -0.34
CA THR A 337 6.02 -8.60 -1.29
C THR A 337 7.38 -8.22 -0.71
N ILE A 338 7.49 -7.05 -0.09
CA ILE A 338 8.71 -6.57 0.60
C ILE A 338 9.10 -7.52 1.76
N SER A 339 8.11 -7.93 2.57
CA SER A 339 8.25 -8.92 3.65
C SER A 339 8.82 -10.24 3.16
N ALA A 340 8.29 -10.77 2.06
CA ALA A 340 8.78 -12.00 1.44
C ALA A 340 10.24 -11.88 0.95
N GLY A 341 10.62 -10.74 0.38
CA GLY A 341 12.01 -10.47 -0.04
C GLY A 341 12.99 -10.42 1.12
N PHE A 342 12.60 -9.79 2.24
CA PHE A 342 13.40 -9.75 3.47
C PHE A 342 13.35 -11.03 4.30
N ARG A 343 12.45 -11.98 3.99
CA ARG A 343 12.19 -13.19 4.78
C ARG A 343 11.69 -12.89 6.20
N VAL A 344 10.99 -11.77 6.37
CA VAL A 344 10.41 -11.31 7.63
C VAL A 344 8.88 -11.39 7.51
N PRO A 345 8.14 -11.97 8.49
CA PRO A 345 6.68 -11.93 8.51
C PRO A 345 6.12 -10.51 8.42
N TYR A 346 5.01 -10.33 7.69
CA TYR A 346 4.38 -9.02 7.48
C TYR A 346 4.08 -8.29 8.79
N GLU A 347 3.62 -9.05 9.78
CA GLU A 347 3.22 -8.57 11.09
C GLU A 347 4.43 -8.05 11.90
N LEU A 348 5.61 -8.65 11.71
CA LEU A 348 6.86 -8.18 12.33
C LEU A 348 7.47 -6.98 11.58
N LEU A 349 7.31 -6.92 10.26
CA LEU A 349 7.77 -5.80 9.43
C LEU A 349 6.94 -4.52 9.68
N THR A 350 5.63 -4.66 9.82
CA THR A 350 4.69 -3.53 9.90
C THR A 350 4.21 -3.20 11.31
N GLY A 351 4.17 -4.20 12.20
CA GLY A 351 3.47 -4.09 13.48
C GLY A 351 1.95 -4.25 13.39
N ASP A 352 1.39 -4.49 12.19
CA ASP A 352 -0.05 -4.71 12.01
C ASP A 352 -0.42 -6.14 12.44
N LEU A 353 -1.18 -6.24 13.52
CA LEU A 353 -1.74 -7.49 14.05
C LEU A 353 -3.27 -7.58 13.86
N SER A 354 -3.89 -6.65 13.11
CA SER A 354 -5.35 -6.54 13.01
C SER A 354 -6.03 -7.72 12.28
N GLN A 355 -5.30 -8.39 11.39
CA GLN A 355 -5.82 -9.49 10.56
C GLN A 355 -5.38 -10.89 11.01
N VAL A 356 -4.69 -11.03 12.14
CA VAL A 356 -4.17 -12.32 12.63
C VAL A 356 -4.78 -12.72 13.97
N ASN A 357 -5.12 -14.01 14.10
CA ASN A 357 -5.45 -14.64 15.37
C ASN A 357 -4.24 -15.40 15.95
N TYR A 358 -4.33 -15.76 17.23
CA TYR A 358 -3.26 -16.47 17.98
C TYR A 358 -2.69 -17.70 17.23
N SER A 359 -3.54 -18.52 16.62
CA SER A 359 -3.10 -19.73 15.91
C SER A 359 -2.37 -19.39 14.62
N SER A 360 -2.88 -18.42 13.84
CA SER A 360 -2.24 -17.97 12.59
C SER A 360 -0.89 -17.31 12.82
N ILE A 361 -0.77 -16.40 13.80
CA ILE A 361 0.49 -15.72 14.09
C ILE A 361 1.53 -16.71 14.65
N ARG A 362 1.10 -17.67 15.50
CA ARG A 362 1.97 -18.75 15.96
C ARG A 362 2.51 -19.58 14.79
N ALA A 363 1.65 -19.97 13.84
CA ALA A 363 2.06 -20.76 12.68
C ALA A 363 3.10 -20.02 11.81
N GLY A 364 2.90 -18.74 11.53
CA GLY A 364 3.87 -17.92 10.79
C GLY A 364 5.20 -17.73 11.54
N LEU A 365 5.13 -17.50 12.85
CA LEU A 365 6.32 -17.35 13.70
C LEU A 365 7.13 -18.66 13.84
N VAL A 366 6.52 -19.85 13.77
CA VAL A 366 7.28 -21.12 13.84
C VAL A 366 8.25 -21.25 12.67
N GLU A 367 7.83 -20.95 11.44
CA GLU A 367 8.71 -21.05 10.28
C GLU A 367 9.80 -19.98 10.30
N PHE A 368 9.47 -18.75 10.70
CA PHE A 368 10.44 -17.69 10.89
C PHE A 368 11.50 -18.07 11.94
N ARG A 369 11.09 -18.58 13.11
CA ARG A 369 12.00 -19.05 14.17
C ARG A 369 12.92 -20.18 13.68
N ARG A 370 12.41 -21.11 12.87
CA ARG A 370 13.19 -22.20 12.25
C ARG A 370 14.25 -21.67 11.27
N MET A 371 13.93 -20.61 10.51
CA MET A 371 14.90 -19.93 9.65
C MET A 371 16.00 -19.24 10.48
N ILE A 372 15.63 -18.54 11.55
CA ILE A 372 16.58 -17.86 12.44
C ILE A 372 17.53 -18.88 13.12
N ASP A 373 17.00 -19.98 13.64
CA ASP A 373 17.78 -21.08 14.24
C ASP A 373 18.77 -21.69 13.21
N ALA A 374 18.33 -21.90 11.96
CA ALA A 374 19.22 -22.32 10.88
C ALA A 374 20.34 -21.29 10.60
N VAL A 375 20.04 -19.99 10.61
CA VAL A 375 21.04 -18.92 10.44
C VAL A 375 22.05 -18.91 11.59
N GLN A 376 21.59 -19.05 12.84
CA GLN A 376 22.45 -19.13 14.02
C GLN A 376 23.42 -20.31 13.91
N TRP A 377 22.90 -21.54 13.74
CA TRP A 377 23.72 -22.76 13.80
C TRP A 377 24.50 -23.09 12.54
N GLN A 378 24.00 -22.76 11.35
CA GLN A 378 24.61 -23.18 10.07
C GLN A 378 25.47 -22.09 9.42
N LEU A 379 25.27 -20.82 9.79
CA LEU A 379 26.00 -19.67 9.23
C LEU A 379 26.78 -18.94 10.32
N PHE A 380 26.11 -18.34 11.29
CA PHE A 380 26.73 -17.35 12.18
C PHE A 380 27.72 -17.98 13.17
N ILE A 381 27.34 -19.07 13.84
CA ILE A 381 28.23 -19.80 14.75
C ILE A 381 29.46 -20.37 14.01
N PRO A 382 29.32 -21.07 12.85
CA PRO A 382 30.49 -21.60 12.13
C PRO A 382 31.40 -20.53 11.50
N MET A 383 30.86 -19.39 11.06
CA MET A 383 31.63 -18.34 10.37
C MET A 383 32.21 -17.28 11.31
N LEU A 384 31.61 -17.02 12.47
CA LEU A 384 32.10 -16.06 13.45
C LEU A 384 32.49 -16.73 14.77
N CYS A 385 31.53 -17.31 15.48
CA CYS A 385 31.70 -17.64 16.90
C CYS A 385 32.76 -18.74 17.12
N ALA A 386 32.76 -19.80 16.29
CA ALA A 386 33.75 -20.87 16.37
C ALA A 386 35.19 -20.42 15.97
N PRO A 387 35.40 -19.61 14.90
CA PRO A 387 36.67 -18.94 14.67
C PRO A 387 37.15 -18.08 15.84
N VAL A 388 36.30 -17.21 16.40
CA VAL A 388 36.65 -16.34 17.52
C VAL A 388 37.00 -17.15 18.76
N TRP A 389 36.23 -18.19 19.10
CA TRP A 389 36.52 -19.06 20.24
C TRP A 389 37.91 -19.69 20.15
N ARG A 390 38.28 -20.24 18.97
CA ARG A 390 39.62 -20.79 18.76
C ARG A 390 40.72 -19.74 18.89
N TRP A 391 40.49 -18.52 18.40
CA TRP A 391 41.47 -17.43 18.58
C TRP A 391 41.61 -17.02 20.05
N PHE A 392 40.51 -16.99 20.79
CA PHE A 392 40.50 -16.71 22.23
C PHE A 392 41.25 -17.79 23.01
N THR A 393 41.00 -19.08 22.75
CA THR A 393 41.70 -20.17 23.44
C THR A 393 43.17 -20.27 23.02
N GLU A 394 43.51 -20.05 21.74
CA GLU A 394 44.89 -19.91 21.24
C GLU A 394 45.63 -18.78 21.98
N ALA A 395 45.02 -17.60 22.12
CA ALA A 395 45.62 -16.45 22.79
C ALA A 395 45.71 -16.64 24.32
N ALA A 396 44.70 -17.22 24.97
CA ALA A 396 44.71 -17.53 26.40
C ALA A 396 45.76 -18.60 26.76
N TRP A 397 45.95 -19.59 25.89
CA TRP A 397 47.01 -20.59 26.02
C TRP A 397 48.40 -19.97 25.81
N ALA A 398 48.57 -19.14 24.77
CA ALA A 398 49.82 -18.42 24.53
C ALA A 398 50.19 -17.45 25.67
N ALA A 399 49.18 -16.91 26.37
CA ALA A 399 49.34 -16.11 27.59
C ALA A 399 49.56 -16.95 28.87
N GLY A 400 49.60 -18.28 28.78
CA GLY A 400 49.81 -19.20 29.91
C GLY A 400 48.62 -19.32 30.87
N GLN A 401 47.43 -18.85 30.48
CA GLN A 401 46.26 -18.83 31.36
C GLN A 401 45.46 -20.14 31.35
N ILE A 402 45.50 -20.89 30.25
CA ILE A 402 44.86 -22.21 30.12
C ILE A 402 45.87 -23.26 29.63
N PRO A 403 45.72 -24.55 29.98
CA PRO A 403 46.73 -25.57 29.71
C PRO A 403 46.78 -26.07 28.25
N THR A 404 45.71 -25.86 27.48
CA THR A 404 45.57 -26.30 26.08
C THR A 404 44.92 -25.20 25.24
N PRO A 405 45.31 -25.00 23.96
CA PRO A 405 44.62 -24.09 23.05
C PRO A 405 43.32 -24.67 22.49
N ASP A 406 43.12 -26.00 22.55
CA ASP A 406 41.94 -26.68 22.03
C ASP A 406 40.98 -27.00 23.19
N VAL A 407 39.98 -26.15 23.39
CA VAL A 407 38.90 -26.36 24.37
C VAL A 407 37.57 -26.53 23.61
N PRO A 408 36.87 -27.68 23.72
CA PRO A 408 35.54 -27.85 23.15
C PRO A 408 34.53 -26.84 23.71
N VAL A 409 33.53 -26.48 22.90
CA VAL A 409 32.54 -25.45 23.24
C VAL A 409 31.12 -25.89 22.88
N GLU A 410 30.20 -25.68 23.82
CA GLU A 410 28.76 -25.71 23.60
C GLU A 410 28.25 -24.28 23.38
N TRP A 411 27.33 -24.08 22.43
CA TRP A 411 26.78 -22.77 22.11
C TRP A 411 25.35 -22.64 22.63
N SER A 412 25.03 -21.48 23.22
CA SER A 412 23.68 -21.12 23.68
C SER A 412 23.19 -19.87 22.94
N PRO A 413 22.42 -20.02 21.85
CA PRO A 413 21.73 -18.90 21.18
C PRO A 413 20.61 -18.30 22.07
N PRO A 414 20.14 -17.07 21.76
CA PRO A 414 19.03 -16.46 22.48
C PRO A 414 17.73 -17.29 22.37
N LYS A 415 16.96 -17.32 23.47
CA LYS A 415 15.64 -17.96 23.52
C LYS A 415 14.61 -17.14 22.74
N PHE A 416 13.71 -17.81 22.01
CA PHE A 416 12.47 -17.18 21.53
C PHE A 416 11.41 -17.12 22.64
N ASP A 417 10.86 -15.94 22.89
CA ASP A 417 9.76 -15.80 23.84
C ASP A 417 8.49 -16.56 23.41
N ALA A 418 7.82 -17.13 24.41
CA ALA A 418 6.54 -17.79 24.24
C ALA A 418 5.43 -16.76 24.12
N VAL A 419 4.55 -16.91 23.12
CA VAL A 419 3.37 -16.04 22.95
C VAL A 419 2.36 -16.29 24.08
N ASP A 420 2.34 -17.51 24.62
CA ASP A 420 1.62 -17.91 25.84
C ASP A 420 2.61 -18.68 26.74
N PRO A 421 3.30 -17.98 27.67
CA PRO A 421 4.28 -18.60 28.55
C PRO A 421 3.73 -19.75 29.39
N TYR A 422 2.44 -19.73 29.74
CA TYR A 422 1.82 -20.78 30.52
C TYR A 422 1.65 -22.07 29.71
N LYS A 423 1.12 -21.98 28.48
CA LYS A 423 0.94 -23.17 27.63
C LYS A 423 2.25 -23.80 27.22
N ASP A 424 3.26 -23.00 26.89
CA ASP A 424 4.56 -23.54 26.48
C ASP A 424 5.32 -24.12 27.69
N ALA A 425 5.23 -23.51 28.89
CA ALA A 425 5.76 -24.12 30.12
C ALA A 425 5.04 -25.43 30.51
N MET A 426 3.73 -25.54 30.27
CA MET A 426 3.00 -26.81 30.45
C MET A 426 3.42 -27.87 29.43
N ALA A 427 3.76 -27.47 28.20
CA ALA A 427 4.29 -28.37 27.18
C ALA A 427 5.70 -28.87 27.55
N ASP A 428 6.60 -28.00 27.99
CA ASP A 428 7.94 -28.37 28.49
C ASP A 428 7.84 -29.30 29.72
N LEU A 429 6.96 -28.99 30.68
CA LEU A 429 6.70 -29.85 31.84
C LEU A 429 6.18 -31.24 31.43
N LEU A 430 5.33 -31.33 30.40
CA LEU A 430 4.86 -32.60 29.87
C LEU A 430 5.96 -33.34 29.09
N ALA A 431 6.82 -32.62 28.36
CA ALA A 431 7.97 -33.19 27.66
C ALA A 431 8.99 -33.80 28.65
N ILE A 432 9.27 -33.10 29.74
CA ILE A 432 10.11 -33.61 30.85
C ILE A 432 9.48 -34.85 31.49
N ARG A 433 8.17 -34.82 31.79
CA ARG A 433 7.45 -35.96 32.39
C ARG A 433 7.35 -37.18 31.49
N THR A 434 7.33 -36.99 30.17
CA THR A 434 7.31 -38.08 29.17
C THR A 434 8.71 -38.57 28.83
N GLY A 435 9.78 -37.97 29.38
CA GLY A 435 11.16 -38.31 29.05
C GLY A 435 11.59 -37.92 27.63
N THR A 436 10.78 -37.14 26.91
CA THR A 436 11.11 -36.63 25.56
C THR A 436 12.06 -35.43 25.60
N MET A 437 12.33 -34.90 26.79
CA MET A 437 13.18 -33.75 27.05
C MET A 437 13.78 -33.85 28.46
N THR A 438 15.03 -33.43 28.67
CA THR A 438 15.64 -33.41 30.01
C THR A 438 15.50 -32.04 30.69
N LEU A 439 15.59 -32.00 32.03
CA LEU A 439 15.62 -30.74 32.76
C LEU A 439 16.81 -29.85 32.35
N ALA A 440 17.98 -30.46 32.10
CA ALA A 440 19.14 -29.74 31.60
C ALA A 440 18.89 -29.12 30.20
N GLN A 441 18.23 -29.86 29.30
CA GLN A 441 17.80 -29.31 28.01
C GLN A 441 16.77 -28.18 28.17
N ALA A 442 15.89 -28.24 29.17
CA ALA A 442 14.91 -27.19 29.45
C ALA A 442 15.56 -25.90 29.94
N ILE A 443 16.52 -26.00 30.86
CA ILE A 443 17.25 -24.85 31.39
C ILE A 443 18.19 -24.28 30.31
N ALA A 444 18.89 -25.13 29.56
CA ALA A 444 19.75 -24.70 28.45
C ALA A 444 18.97 -24.00 27.33
N ARG A 445 17.75 -24.47 26.98
CA ARG A 445 16.84 -23.77 26.05
C ARG A 445 16.41 -22.39 26.55
N GLN A 446 16.53 -22.09 27.83
CA GLN A 446 16.24 -20.79 28.40
C GLN A 446 17.48 -19.86 28.42
N GLY A 447 18.62 -20.31 27.86
CA GLY A 447 19.87 -19.54 27.85
C GLY A 447 20.65 -19.60 29.16
N HIS A 448 20.19 -20.38 30.14
CA HIS A 448 20.82 -20.50 31.44
C HIS A 448 21.71 -21.75 31.53
N ASN A 449 22.73 -21.71 32.39
CA ASN A 449 23.56 -22.87 32.71
C ASN A 449 22.78 -23.81 33.67
N PRO A 450 22.50 -25.08 33.30
CA PRO A 450 21.77 -26.01 34.15
C PRO A 450 22.38 -26.23 35.54
N ASP A 451 23.71 -26.40 35.61
CA ASP A 451 24.40 -26.66 36.86
C ASP A 451 24.46 -25.41 37.75
N ALA A 452 24.58 -24.22 37.14
CA ALA A 452 24.47 -22.96 37.88
C ALA A 452 23.06 -22.75 38.47
N VAL A 453 22.02 -23.00 37.68
CA VAL A 453 20.62 -22.90 38.15
C VAL A 453 20.32 -23.94 39.22
N LEU A 454 20.79 -25.18 39.09
CA LEU A 454 20.63 -26.20 40.13
C LEU A 454 21.40 -25.86 41.42
N ALA A 455 22.60 -25.28 41.31
CA ALA A 455 23.36 -24.79 42.45
C ALA A 455 22.69 -23.58 43.12
N GLU A 456 22.13 -22.65 42.34
CA GLU A 456 21.37 -21.51 42.85
C GLU A 456 20.07 -21.94 43.55
N ILE A 457 19.33 -22.89 42.97
CA ILE A 457 18.15 -23.51 43.60
C ILE A 457 18.55 -24.17 44.93
N ALA A 458 19.65 -24.94 44.96
CA ALA A 458 20.12 -25.59 46.19
C ALA A 458 20.53 -24.56 47.26
N ALA A 459 21.27 -23.52 46.89
CA ALA A 459 21.68 -22.44 47.80
C ALA A 459 20.50 -21.60 48.29
N THR A 460 19.52 -21.33 47.44
CA THR A 460 18.30 -20.58 47.78
C THR A 460 17.41 -21.40 48.71
N ASN A 461 17.23 -22.68 48.42
CA ASN A 461 16.51 -23.61 49.29
C ASN A 461 17.16 -23.68 50.68
N ALA A 462 18.48 -23.80 50.77
CA ALA A 462 19.19 -23.79 52.06
C ALA A 462 19.00 -22.46 52.83
N LYS A 463 18.95 -21.31 52.15
CA LYS A 463 18.65 -20.00 52.77
C LYS A 463 17.19 -19.92 53.26
N LEU A 464 16.22 -20.37 52.46
CA LEU A 464 14.80 -20.42 52.84
C LEU A 464 14.59 -21.34 54.05
N ASP A 465 15.21 -22.53 54.00
CA ASP A 465 15.19 -23.52 55.07
C ASP A 465 15.79 -22.95 56.37
N ALA A 466 16.87 -22.17 56.29
CA ALA A 466 17.50 -21.49 57.44
C ALA A 466 16.73 -20.27 57.97
N LEU A 467 16.00 -19.54 57.11
CA LEU A 467 15.17 -18.40 57.48
C LEU A 467 13.75 -18.81 57.94
N GLY A 468 13.41 -20.10 57.87
CA GLY A 468 12.07 -20.60 58.20
C GLY A 468 10.99 -20.24 57.17
N LEU A 469 11.37 -19.73 56.01
CA LEU A 469 10.44 -19.27 54.97
C LEU A 469 9.96 -20.44 54.11
N VAL A 470 8.64 -20.56 53.94
CA VAL A 470 8.01 -21.54 53.05
C VAL A 470 7.32 -20.80 51.91
N LEU A 471 7.70 -21.10 50.67
CA LEU A 471 7.10 -20.52 49.47
C LEU A 471 6.04 -21.48 48.90
N ASP A 472 4.94 -20.92 48.40
CA ASP A 472 3.88 -21.66 47.69
C ASP A 472 4.41 -22.37 46.41
N SER A 473 5.58 -21.96 45.92
CA SER A 473 6.27 -22.57 44.79
C SER A 473 7.21 -23.73 45.15
N ASP A 474 7.34 -24.13 46.43
CA ASP A 474 8.26 -25.20 46.85
C ASP A 474 7.57 -26.58 46.98
N PRO A 475 7.65 -27.47 45.96
CA PRO A 475 7.00 -28.78 46.00
C PRO A 475 7.61 -29.75 47.03
N ARG A 476 8.68 -29.37 47.76
CA ARG A 476 9.24 -30.11 48.89
C ARG A 476 8.49 -29.84 50.21
N ARG A 477 7.68 -28.77 50.25
CA ARG A 477 7.03 -28.23 51.46
C ARG A 477 5.52 -28.07 51.29
N VAL A 478 5.04 -27.81 50.08
CA VAL A 478 3.60 -27.63 49.77
C VAL A 478 3.12 -28.52 48.64
N THR A 479 1.83 -28.86 48.66
CA THR A 479 1.14 -29.56 47.58
C THR A 479 0.85 -28.61 46.41
N LYS A 480 0.37 -29.16 45.29
CA LYS A 480 -0.07 -28.38 44.11
C LYS A 480 -1.27 -27.44 44.39
N THR A 481 -1.83 -27.45 45.60
CA THR A 481 -2.91 -26.57 46.07
C THR A 481 -2.46 -25.63 47.19
N GLY A 482 -1.15 -25.46 47.39
CA GLY A 482 -0.55 -24.60 48.42
C GLY A 482 -0.72 -25.10 49.86
N SER A 483 -1.17 -26.34 50.03
CA SER A 483 -1.36 -26.94 51.36
C SER A 483 -0.03 -27.50 51.85
N ALA A 484 0.39 -27.18 53.08
CA ALA A 484 1.61 -27.73 53.66
C ALA A 484 1.59 -29.27 53.67
N GLN A 485 2.67 -29.90 53.19
CA GLN A 485 2.85 -31.35 53.28
C GLN A 485 3.25 -31.71 54.72
N SER A 486 2.51 -32.62 55.36
CA SER A 486 2.86 -33.08 56.71
C SER A 486 4.16 -33.88 56.69
N LYS A 487 5.08 -33.55 57.61
CA LYS A 487 6.26 -34.38 57.90
C LYS A 487 5.86 -35.53 58.83
N ASP A 488 5.18 -36.54 58.30
CA ASP A 488 4.97 -37.80 59.01
C ASP A 488 6.04 -38.82 58.58
N GLY A 489 7.06 -39.00 59.42
CA GLY A 489 8.21 -39.86 59.07
C GLY A 489 9.39 -39.91 60.05
N ALA A 490 9.28 -39.41 61.29
CA ALA A 490 10.23 -39.68 62.38
C ALA A 490 9.54 -39.45 63.74
N SER A 491 9.92 -40.24 64.76
CA SER A 491 9.20 -40.38 66.04
C SER A 491 9.76 -39.52 67.19
N ASP A 492 9.03 -39.56 68.31
CA ASP A 492 9.45 -39.28 69.70
C ASP A 492 9.33 -37.82 70.22
N PRO A 493 9.21 -37.56 71.55
CA PRO A 493 7.87 -37.55 72.19
C PRO A 493 7.65 -36.47 73.30
N VAL A 494 6.44 -36.39 73.88
CA VAL A 494 6.11 -35.82 75.23
C VAL A 494 6.50 -34.33 75.46
N THR A 495 5.59 -33.36 75.60
CA THR A 495 4.74 -33.11 76.79
C THR A 495 3.72 -31.99 76.49
N ASP A 496 2.62 -31.96 77.27
CA ASP A 496 1.51 -31.00 77.28
C ASP A 496 1.62 -30.09 78.55
N PRO A 497 0.69 -29.17 78.90
CA PRO A 497 0.11 -28.02 78.19
C PRO A 497 0.24 -26.68 78.98
N ALA A 498 -0.08 -25.53 78.35
CA ALA A 498 -0.62 -24.28 78.97
C ALA A 498 -0.74 -23.15 77.91
N ALA A 499 -1.65 -22.18 77.97
CA ALA A 499 -2.96 -22.07 78.63
C ALA A 499 -3.75 -20.90 78.00
N ASP A 500 -5.08 -21.08 77.90
CA ASP A 500 -6.23 -20.16 77.98
C ASP A 500 -6.22 -18.64 77.62
N GLU A 501 -7.42 -18.25 77.15
CA GLU A 501 -8.15 -16.96 77.28
C GLU A 501 -7.60 -15.70 76.57
N GLN A 502 -8.25 -15.19 75.51
CA GLN A 502 -9.52 -14.44 75.43
C GLN A 502 -9.46 -12.94 75.81
N ASP A 503 -10.08 -12.17 74.89
CA ASP A 503 -10.88 -10.95 75.08
C ASP A 503 -10.27 -9.51 75.12
N THR A 504 -10.74 -8.77 74.10
CA THR A 504 -11.37 -7.42 74.10
C THR A 504 -10.61 -6.09 74.28
N ASP A 505 -11.14 -5.14 73.50
CA ASP A 505 -11.32 -3.69 73.73
C ASP A 505 -10.13 -2.70 73.71
N ASP A 506 -10.05 -1.99 72.58
CA ASP A 506 -9.79 -0.53 72.45
C ASP A 506 -10.71 0.28 73.41
N PRO A 507 -10.46 1.58 73.78
CA PRO A 507 -9.67 2.55 72.99
C PRO A 507 -8.85 3.63 73.78
N ALA A 508 -8.20 4.49 72.97
CA ALA A 508 -7.97 5.93 73.18
C ALA A 508 -6.73 6.46 73.96
N ALA A 509 -5.97 7.29 73.23
CA ALA A 509 -5.43 8.63 73.57
C ALA A 509 -4.27 8.74 74.58
N ASP A 510 -3.31 9.68 74.44
CA ASP A 510 -2.98 10.67 73.40
C ASP A 510 -1.50 11.10 73.59
N ALA A 511 -0.87 11.71 72.57
CA ALA A 511 -0.07 12.95 72.66
C ALA A 511 1.00 13.13 71.56
N ASP A 512 0.83 14.20 70.77
CA ASP A 512 1.84 15.12 70.18
C ASP A 512 2.98 14.57 69.28
N ASN A 513 3.37 15.21 68.17
CA ASN A 513 3.16 16.61 67.74
C ASN A 513 3.09 16.75 66.19
N ASP A 514 2.52 17.86 65.72
CA ASP A 514 1.98 18.07 64.35
C ASP A 514 2.91 18.99 63.46
N PRO A 515 2.51 19.64 62.34
CA PRO A 515 2.99 19.23 61.01
C PRO A 515 3.59 20.37 60.13
N ALA A 516 3.97 20.05 58.88
CA ALA A 516 4.34 21.04 57.84
C ALA A 516 3.81 20.71 56.42
N ALA A 517 2.56 21.12 56.19
CA ALA A 517 1.85 21.47 54.94
C ALA A 517 2.39 21.08 53.52
N THR A 518 1.52 20.35 52.82
CA THR A 518 1.33 20.29 51.35
C THR A 518 1.23 21.66 50.65
N ARG A 519 1.63 21.76 49.36
CA ARG A 519 1.27 22.91 48.51
C ARG A 519 0.86 22.55 47.07
N THR A 520 -0.15 23.28 46.61
CA THR A 520 -0.98 23.13 45.39
C THR A 520 -0.26 23.40 44.06
N ILE A 521 -0.72 22.77 42.97
CA ILE A 521 -0.49 23.26 41.59
C ILE A 521 -1.82 23.38 40.83
N THR A 522 -2.20 24.61 40.47
CA THR A 522 -3.26 24.92 39.48
C THR A 522 -2.89 26.19 38.71
N ARG A 523 -3.35 26.35 37.45
CA ARG A 523 -2.91 27.38 36.49
C ARG A 523 -3.69 28.72 36.52
N ARG A 524 -3.07 29.75 35.92
CA ARG A 524 -3.51 31.14 35.56
C ARG A 524 -2.97 32.21 36.55
N ARG A 525 -2.43 33.38 36.15
CA ARG A 525 -2.39 34.12 34.86
C ARG A 525 -1.14 35.06 34.86
N PRO A 526 -0.47 35.37 33.73
CA PRO A 526 0.63 36.36 33.70
C PRO A 526 0.14 37.80 33.45
N THR A 527 0.94 38.79 33.85
CA THR A 527 0.78 40.21 33.50
C THR A 527 2.09 40.82 32.97
N ASN A 528 1.95 41.69 31.96
CA ASN A 528 3.01 42.27 31.13
C ASN A 528 4.30 42.72 31.83
N ARG A 529 5.43 42.41 31.19
CA ARG A 529 6.35 43.46 30.73
C ARG A 529 6.92 43.10 29.35
N THR A 530 7.13 44.12 28.53
CA THR A 530 7.48 44.07 27.11
C THR A 530 8.93 43.72 26.84
N ASP A 531 9.17 42.85 25.87
CA ASP A 531 10.42 42.73 25.10
C ASP A 531 10.09 42.38 23.63
N PRO A 532 10.99 42.60 22.67
CA PRO A 532 10.62 42.97 21.30
C PRO A 532 10.13 41.83 20.41
N MET A 533 9.33 42.19 19.39
CA MET A 533 8.67 41.23 18.50
C MET A 533 9.67 40.48 17.60
N ASP A 534 9.61 39.16 17.69
CA ASP A 534 10.22 38.26 16.72
C ASP A 534 9.57 38.52 15.35
N THR A 535 10.34 39.12 14.43
CA THR A 535 9.80 39.66 13.19
C THR A 535 9.78 38.56 12.14
N MET A 536 8.60 37.97 11.93
CA MET A 536 8.38 37.04 10.83
C MET A 536 8.61 37.75 9.50
N ILE A 537 9.71 37.42 8.83
CA ILE A 537 10.00 37.92 7.48
C ILE A 537 9.14 37.11 6.51
N GLU A 538 8.00 37.68 6.09
CA GLU A 538 7.26 37.15 4.95
C GLU A 538 8.08 37.32 3.68
N LEU A 539 8.55 36.21 3.12
CA LEU A 539 9.04 36.15 1.75
C LEU A 539 7.83 36.29 0.82
N PRO A 540 7.82 37.23 -0.15
CA PRO A 540 6.72 37.34 -1.10
C PRO A 540 6.63 36.05 -1.95
N ALA A 541 5.41 35.59 -2.18
CA ALA A 541 5.15 34.37 -2.95
C ALA A 541 5.77 34.45 -4.36
N MET A 542 6.65 33.50 -4.67
CA MET A 542 7.23 33.35 -6.01
C MET A 542 6.16 32.86 -6.98
N ARG A 543 5.50 33.79 -7.68
CA ARG A 543 4.53 33.47 -8.74
C ARG A 543 5.26 33.04 -10.01
N ARG A 544 4.82 31.94 -10.60
CA ARG A 544 5.14 31.54 -11.98
C ARG A 544 3.85 31.58 -12.78
N SER A 545 3.71 32.56 -13.68
CA SER A 545 2.60 32.60 -14.64
C SER A 545 2.72 31.44 -15.64
N ALA A 546 1.58 30.85 -16.00
CA ALA A 546 1.48 29.75 -16.95
C ALA A 546 0.50 30.06 -18.09
N GLU A 547 0.74 31.14 -18.83
CA GLU A 547 -0.07 31.48 -20.01
C GLU A 547 0.03 30.38 -21.09
N LEU A 548 -1.13 29.90 -21.52
CA LEU A 548 -1.32 29.07 -22.70
C LEU A 548 -1.77 29.98 -23.85
N ALA A 549 -0.81 30.41 -24.68
CA ALA A 549 -1.03 31.19 -25.89
C ALA A 549 0.02 30.77 -26.96
N PRO A 550 -0.20 31.07 -28.25
CA PRO A 550 0.20 30.17 -29.33
C PRO A 550 1.72 30.08 -29.52
N ASN A 551 2.19 28.84 -29.68
CA ASN A 551 3.54 28.57 -30.15
C ASN A 551 3.78 29.27 -31.50
N THR A 552 5.01 29.73 -31.73
CA THR A 552 5.53 30.10 -33.07
C THR A 552 5.66 28.89 -34.02
N ALA A 553 4.91 27.82 -33.78
CA ALA A 553 4.95 26.55 -34.50
C ALA A 553 4.08 26.61 -35.76
N ASP A 554 4.74 26.71 -36.92
CA ASP A 554 4.11 26.52 -38.21
C ASP A 554 3.96 25.01 -38.48
N ALA A 555 2.71 24.55 -38.60
CA ALA A 555 2.37 23.15 -38.84
C ALA A 555 2.69 22.68 -40.27
N ASP A 556 2.63 23.58 -41.26
CA ASP A 556 2.84 23.27 -42.67
C ASP A 556 4.34 23.15 -43.00
N SER A 557 5.19 23.99 -42.39
CA SER A 557 6.65 23.90 -42.54
C SER A 557 7.36 23.08 -41.45
N ARG A 558 6.62 22.64 -40.41
CA ARG A 558 7.14 22.02 -39.18
C ARG A 558 8.29 22.82 -38.55
N THR A 559 8.17 24.15 -38.54
CA THR A 559 9.16 25.05 -37.94
C THR A 559 8.65 25.72 -36.68
N VAL A 560 9.55 26.06 -35.75
CA VAL A 560 9.23 26.83 -34.52
C VAL A 560 10.43 27.69 -34.10
N GLU A 561 10.18 28.91 -33.59
CA GLU A 561 11.25 29.81 -33.13
C GLU A 561 11.64 29.51 -31.68
N VAL A 562 12.94 29.31 -31.44
CA VAL A 562 13.53 29.00 -30.14
C VAL A 562 14.51 30.08 -29.69
N VAL A 563 14.44 30.42 -28.40
CA VAL A 563 15.53 31.07 -27.67
C VAL A 563 16.48 29.96 -27.22
N TRP A 564 17.67 29.90 -27.79
CA TRP A 564 18.68 28.87 -27.48
C TRP A 564 19.65 29.31 -26.36
N SER A 565 19.71 30.61 -26.03
CA SER A 565 20.33 31.12 -24.80
C SER A 565 19.86 32.55 -24.49
N ALA A 566 19.80 32.90 -23.20
CA ALA A 566 19.63 34.26 -22.69
C ALA A 566 20.83 34.71 -21.80
N GLY A 567 21.93 33.94 -21.79
CA GLY A 567 23.16 34.28 -21.07
C GLY A 567 23.10 34.04 -19.56
N ALA A 568 22.19 33.18 -19.08
CA ALA A 568 22.05 32.92 -17.65
C ALA A 568 23.34 32.36 -17.01
N ARG A 569 23.54 32.66 -15.72
CA ARG A 569 24.67 32.12 -14.95
C ARG A 569 24.44 30.67 -14.58
N VAL A 570 25.32 29.79 -15.02
CA VAL A 570 25.27 28.35 -14.76
C VAL A 570 26.42 27.96 -13.83
N ARG A 571 26.10 27.34 -12.70
CA ARG A 571 27.13 26.83 -11.79
C ARG A 571 27.83 25.62 -12.40
N ARG A 572 29.16 25.65 -12.47
CA ARG A 572 29.99 24.53 -12.90
C ARG A 572 30.77 23.96 -11.71
N ALA A 573 30.63 22.67 -11.50
CA ALA A 573 31.49 21.92 -10.58
C ALA A 573 32.76 21.51 -11.33
N THR A 574 33.94 21.80 -10.77
CA THR A 574 35.20 21.24 -11.26
C THR A 574 35.48 19.92 -10.55
N PHE A 575 36.10 18.97 -11.25
CA PHE A 575 36.38 17.64 -10.70
C PHE A 575 37.34 17.67 -9.49
N PHE A 576 38.19 18.70 -9.40
CA PHE A 576 39.11 18.95 -8.28
C PHE A 576 39.26 20.45 -7.99
N GLY A 577 38.18 21.13 -7.58
CA GLY A 577 38.24 22.54 -7.20
C GLY A 577 36.91 23.12 -6.71
N GLU A 578 36.94 24.39 -6.28
CA GLU A 578 35.73 25.13 -5.90
C GLU A 578 34.80 25.32 -7.10
N PRO A 579 33.46 25.22 -6.92
CA PRO A 579 32.50 25.45 -8.00
C PRO A 579 32.48 26.93 -8.39
N TYR A 580 32.69 27.21 -9.67
CA TYR A 580 32.63 28.55 -10.24
C TYR A 580 31.27 28.79 -10.94
N ASP A 581 30.92 30.06 -11.13
CA ASP A 581 29.72 30.42 -11.89
C ASP A 581 30.15 30.85 -13.30
N GLU A 582 29.58 30.21 -14.33
CA GLU A 582 29.87 30.47 -15.75
C GLU A 582 28.78 31.36 -16.35
N GLU A 583 29.13 32.33 -17.19
CA GLU A 583 28.17 33.22 -17.87
C GLU A 583 28.51 33.35 -19.36
N LEU A 584 27.55 33.10 -20.24
CA LEU A 584 27.76 33.24 -21.69
C LEU A 584 27.48 34.68 -22.13
N SER A 585 28.49 35.39 -22.65
CA SER A 585 28.27 36.72 -23.20
C SER A 585 27.57 36.63 -24.56
N LEU A 586 26.37 37.20 -24.64
CA LEU A 586 25.58 37.34 -25.87
C LEU A 586 25.81 38.69 -26.57
N ASP A 587 27.01 39.27 -26.46
CA ASP A 587 27.42 40.34 -27.36
C ASP A 587 27.62 39.75 -28.77
N PRO A 588 27.08 40.35 -29.85
CA PRO A 588 27.32 39.88 -31.22
C PRO A 588 28.80 39.72 -31.60
N ALA A 589 29.72 40.45 -30.97
CA ALA A 589 31.17 40.30 -31.18
C ALA A 589 31.79 39.08 -30.46
N HIS A 590 31.09 38.48 -29.48
CA HIS A 590 31.59 37.37 -28.66
C HIS A 590 31.06 35.99 -29.11
N VAL A 591 30.06 35.93 -30.00
CA VAL A 591 29.39 34.67 -30.41
C VAL A 591 29.59 34.37 -31.89
N ARG A 592 30.22 33.23 -32.20
CA ARG A 592 30.43 32.78 -33.58
C ARG A 592 29.24 31.94 -34.08
N LEU A 593 28.29 32.58 -34.76
CA LEU A 593 27.03 31.95 -35.20
C LEU A 593 27.12 31.09 -36.47
N ASP A 594 28.27 31.08 -37.17
CA ASP A 594 28.44 30.40 -38.46
C ASP A 594 27.99 28.93 -38.45
N ARG A 595 28.26 28.21 -37.35
CA ARG A 595 27.93 26.79 -37.21
C ARG A 595 26.44 26.53 -37.00
N LEU A 596 25.73 27.39 -36.26
CA LEU A 596 24.26 27.33 -36.19
C LEU A 596 23.64 27.67 -37.55
N ASN A 597 24.14 28.74 -38.18
CA ASN A 597 23.66 29.21 -39.47
C ASN A 597 24.00 28.33 -40.68
N ALA A 598 24.93 27.38 -40.53
CA ALA A 598 25.17 26.30 -41.49
C ALA A 598 24.15 25.14 -41.40
N GLY A 599 23.22 25.16 -40.44
CA GLY A 599 22.22 24.12 -40.24
C GLY A 599 22.60 23.10 -39.16
N ALA A 600 22.94 23.57 -37.95
CA ALA A 600 23.26 22.72 -36.81
C ALA A 600 22.10 21.74 -36.46
N PRO A 601 22.40 20.55 -35.91
CA PRO A 601 21.37 19.59 -35.53
C PRO A 601 20.52 20.10 -34.36
N PHE A 602 19.26 19.69 -34.35
CA PHE A 602 18.36 19.80 -33.19
C PHE A 602 18.18 18.42 -32.56
N LEU A 603 18.54 18.26 -31.29
CA LEU A 603 18.66 16.96 -30.62
C LEU A 603 17.57 16.72 -29.57
N LYS A 604 17.19 15.45 -29.35
CA LYS A 604 16.49 15.01 -28.13
C LYS A 604 17.56 14.81 -27.06
N VAL A 605 17.60 15.70 -26.07
CA VAL A 605 18.68 15.85 -25.08
C VAL A 605 20.10 15.98 -25.68
N HIS A 606 21.11 16.26 -24.85
CA HIS A 606 22.51 16.46 -25.28
C HIS A 606 23.23 15.13 -25.65
N GLU A 607 22.56 14.25 -26.39
CA GLU A 607 23.06 12.93 -26.80
C GLU A 607 23.78 13.06 -28.16
N LEU A 608 25.11 12.91 -28.15
CA LEU A 608 25.99 13.18 -29.31
C LEU A 608 26.54 11.91 -29.97
N ASP A 609 26.29 10.74 -29.39
CA ASP A 609 26.84 9.45 -29.81
C ASP A 609 25.88 8.60 -30.68
N THR A 610 24.61 9.01 -30.83
CA THR A 610 23.61 8.30 -31.66
C THR A 610 22.97 9.21 -32.72
N LEU A 611 22.69 8.66 -33.91
CA LEU A 611 21.98 9.40 -34.98
C LEU A 611 20.47 9.52 -34.71
N ASP A 612 19.92 8.62 -33.89
CA ASP A 612 18.51 8.65 -33.48
C ASP A 612 18.23 9.81 -32.51
N ALA A 613 19.27 10.42 -31.93
CA ALA A 613 19.13 11.64 -31.13
C ALA A 613 18.76 12.87 -31.97
N VAL A 614 19.09 12.90 -33.27
CA VAL A 614 18.77 14.03 -34.16
C VAL A 614 17.27 14.00 -34.50
N ILE A 615 16.54 14.99 -33.99
CA ILE A 615 15.08 15.17 -34.20
C ILE A 615 14.74 16.32 -35.15
N GLY A 616 15.72 17.16 -35.50
CA GLY A 616 15.54 18.26 -36.44
C GLY A 616 16.84 18.97 -36.83
N SER A 617 16.71 20.16 -37.40
CA SER A 617 17.84 21.03 -37.77
C SER A 617 17.48 22.50 -37.58
N VAL A 618 18.44 23.32 -37.14
CA VAL A 618 18.36 24.78 -37.27
C VAL A 618 18.21 25.14 -38.75
N VAL A 619 17.30 26.06 -39.08
CA VAL A 619 17.12 26.57 -40.44
C VAL A 619 18.33 27.47 -40.78
N PRO A 620 19.07 27.20 -41.87
CA PRO A 620 20.25 27.99 -42.23
C PRO A 620 19.95 29.50 -42.33
N GLY A 621 20.84 30.33 -41.78
CA GLY A 621 20.69 31.78 -41.73
C GLY A 621 19.65 32.33 -40.72
N SER A 622 18.97 31.48 -39.94
CA SER A 622 17.95 31.94 -38.96
C SER A 622 18.49 32.30 -37.57
N ALA A 623 19.71 31.87 -37.23
CA ALA A 623 20.31 32.06 -35.92
C ALA A 623 20.90 33.47 -35.79
N ARG A 624 20.44 34.22 -34.78
CA ARG A 624 20.75 35.64 -34.56
C ARG A 624 20.80 35.97 -33.07
N ILE A 625 21.48 37.06 -32.72
CA ILE A 625 21.34 37.70 -31.41
C ILE A 625 20.34 38.85 -31.54
N GLU A 626 19.31 38.86 -30.69
CA GLU A 626 18.24 39.86 -30.66
C GLU A 626 17.93 40.20 -29.19
N ASN A 627 18.00 41.49 -28.81
CA ASN A 627 17.71 41.96 -27.43
C ASN A 627 18.45 41.20 -26.31
N GLY A 628 19.72 40.86 -26.51
CA GLY A 628 20.52 40.10 -25.54
C GLY A 628 20.13 38.62 -25.42
N ARG A 629 19.42 38.06 -26.40
CA ARG A 629 19.04 36.64 -26.47
C ARG A 629 19.51 36.03 -27.79
N GLY A 630 19.98 34.79 -27.74
CA GLY A 630 20.22 33.96 -28.92
C GLY A 630 18.91 33.33 -29.40
N ILE A 631 18.49 33.66 -30.61
CA ILE A 631 17.25 33.18 -31.24
C ILE A 631 17.59 32.40 -32.52
N ALA A 632 16.84 31.34 -32.84
CA ALA A 632 16.94 30.59 -34.09
C ALA A 632 15.59 29.96 -34.47
N LEU A 633 15.39 29.67 -35.75
CA LEU A 633 14.25 28.87 -36.22
C LEU A 633 14.71 27.42 -36.37
N VAL A 634 14.02 26.46 -35.73
CA VAL A 634 14.30 25.03 -35.89
C VAL A 634 13.21 24.36 -36.72
N ARG A 635 13.59 23.42 -37.58
CA ARG A 635 12.69 22.56 -38.36
C ARG A 635 12.74 21.14 -37.82
N ILE A 636 11.57 20.57 -37.54
CA ILE A 636 11.41 19.25 -36.92
C ILE A 636 11.19 18.17 -37.99
N SER A 637 11.79 17.00 -37.79
CA SER A 637 11.72 15.89 -38.75
C SER A 637 10.31 15.30 -38.89
N GLU A 638 10.04 14.73 -40.07
CA GLU A 638 8.81 14.00 -40.40
C GLU A 638 8.88 12.50 -40.07
N ARG A 639 10.01 12.00 -39.54
CA ARG A 639 10.11 10.58 -39.16
C ARG A 639 9.07 10.23 -38.10
N ALA A 640 8.50 9.02 -38.20
CA ALA A 640 7.43 8.55 -37.32
C ALA A 640 7.81 8.45 -35.84
N ASP A 641 9.10 8.32 -35.51
CA ASP A 641 9.64 8.34 -34.13
C ASP A 641 9.70 9.75 -33.53
N VAL A 642 9.73 10.78 -34.37
CA VAL A 642 9.80 12.20 -33.96
C VAL A 642 8.41 12.84 -33.86
N GLU A 643 7.41 12.28 -34.54
CA GLU A 643 6.04 12.80 -34.54
C GLU A 643 5.40 12.96 -33.13
N PRO A 644 5.62 12.08 -32.13
CA PRO A 644 5.18 12.33 -30.76
C PRO A 644 5.86 13.55 -30.13
N ILE A 645 7.17 13.71 -30.35
CA ILE A 645 7.97 14.83 -29.84
C ILE A 645 7.51 16.15 -30.46
N TRP A 646 7.15 16.16 -31.75
CA TRP A 646 6.57 17.32 -32.41
C TRP A 646 5.24 17.74 -31.76
N ARG A 647 4.35 16.79 -31.48
CA ARG A 647 3.08 17.05 -30.79
C ARG A 647 3.29 17.54 -29.37
N ASP A 648 4.28 17.01 -28.64
CA ASP A 648 4.62 17.46 -27.29
C ASP A 648 5.26 18.86 -27.27
N ILE A 649 5.96 19.27 -28.33
CA ILE A 649 6.39 20.67 -28.52
C ILE A 649 5.17 21.56 -28.83
N GLN A 650 4.30 21.14 -29.76
CA GLN A 650 3.09 21.89 -30.13
C GLN A 650 2.10 22.06 -28.97
N ALA A 651 1.96 21.05 -28.11
CA ALA A 651 1.14 21.08 -26.89
C ALA A 651 1.83 21.79 -25.71
N GLY A 652 3.11 22.16 -25.85
CA GLY A 652 3.88 22.77 -24.77
C GLY A 652 4.13 21.84 -23.59
N HIS A 653 4.29 20.54 -23.82
CA HIS A 653 4.86 19.62 -22.82
C HIS A 653 6.39 19.73 -22.80
N ILE A 654 7.02 19.87 -23.97
CA ILE A 654 8.46 20.13 -24.11
C ILE A 654 8.66 21.64 -24.29
N ARG A 655 9.15 22.32 -23.23
CA ARG A 655 9.31 23.80 -23.22
C ARG A 655 10.74 24.30 -23.17
N ALA A 656 11.65 23.57 -22.55
CA ALA A 656 13.02 24.02 -22.30
C ALA A 656 13.95 23.65 -23.46
N VAL A 657 14.78 24.61 -23.84
CA VAL A 657 15.82 24.45 -24.86
C VAL A 657 17.18 24.68 -24.19
N SER A 658 18.20 23.97 -24.65
CA SER A 658 19.58 24.13 -24.21
C SER A 658 20.52 24.16 -25.41
N ILE A 659 21.75 24.62 -25.20
CA ILE A 659 22.75 24.81 -26.24
C ILE A 659 24.02 24.04 -25.89
N GLY A 660 24.53 23.25 -26.83
CA GLY A 660 25.89 22.72 -26.78
C GLY A 660 26.85 23.72 -27.42
N TYR A 661 27.91 24.10 -26.72
CA TYR A 661 28.84 25.15 -27.12
C TYR A 661 30.29 24.85 -26.74
N GLN A 662 31.21 25.49 -27.47
CA GLN A 662 32.65 25.45 -27.20
C GLN A 662 33.14 26.87 -26.92
N VAL A 663 33.83 27.08 -25.79
CA VAL A 663 34.42 28.38 -25.44
C VAL A 663 35.88 28.41 -25.90
N HIS A 664 36.26 29.50 -26.55
CA HIS A 664 37.65 29.79 -26.98
C HIS A 664 38.36 30.75 -26.02
N ARG A 665 37.61 31.68 -25.39
CA ARG A 665 38.15 32.63 -24.41
C ARG A 665 37.17 32.93 -23.27
N PHE A 666 37.67 32.86 -22.04
CA PHE A 666 37.00 33.34 -20.84
C PHE A 666 37.63 34.64 -20.34
N GLU A 667 36.82 35.50 -19.74
CA GLU A 667 37.22 36.58 -18.83
C GLU A 667 36.82 36.15 -17.41
N VAL A 668 37.82 35.96 -16.55
CA VAL A 668 37.61 35.52 -15.17
C VAL A 668 37.66 36.73 -14.25
N SER A 669 36.65 36.88 -13.40
CA SER A 669 36.58 37.93 -12.38
C SER A 669 36.20 37.33 -11.03
N LYS A 670 36.74 37.89 -9.95
CA LYS A 670 36.46 37.44 -8.58
C LYS A 670 35.97 38.63 -7.74
N PRO A 671 34.65 38.86 -7.67
CA PRO A 671 34.10 39.93 -6.85
C PRO A 671 34.35 39.63 -5.37
N GLU A 672 34.52 40.68 -4.56
CA GLU A 672 34.80 40.54 -3.13
C GLU A 672 33.63 39.83 -2.42
N ALA A 673 33.95 38.82 -1.60
CA ALA A 673 33.00 37.88 -0.99
C ALA A 673 32.13 37.04 -1.97
N ALA A 674 32.44 36.98 -3.26
CA ALA A 674 31.76 36.13 -4.24
C ALA A 674 32.67 35.03 -4.82
N ARG A 675 32.05 34.04 -5.48
CA ARG A 675 32.75 32.99 -6.23
C ARG A 675 33.30 33.55 -7.54
N GLU A 676 34.25 32.84 -8.13
CA GLU A 676 34.83 33.23 -9.42
C GLU A 676 33.78 33.14 -10.52
N LEU A 677 33.63 34.23 -11.28
CA LEU A 677 32.74 34.38 -12.40
C LEU A 677 33.55 34.24 -13.69
N TRP A 678 33.28 33.18 -14.45
CA TRP A 678 33.93 32.85 -15.71
C TRP A 678 33.01 33.26 -16.87
N ARG A 679 33.24 34.45 -17.44
CA ARG A 679 32.43 34.96 -18.56
C ARG A 679 33.01 34.49 -19.88
N ALA A 680 32.27 33.69 -20.65
CA ALA A 680 32.67 33.32 -22.01
C ALA A 680 32.49 34.53 -22.95
N VAL A 681 33.58 34.96 -23.58
CA VAL A 681 33.70 36.20 -24.38
C VAL A 681 34.28 35.97 -25.78
N ASP A 682 34.58 34.71 -26.12
CA ASP A 682 34.70 34.22 -27.49
C ASP A 682 34.28 32.75 -27.47
N TRP A 683 33.15 32.42 -28.09
CA TRP A 683 32.59 31.06 -28.05
C TRP A 683 31.73 30.74 -29.28
N THR A 684 31.49 29.45 -29.49
CA THR A 684 30.79 28.91 -30.66
C THR A 684 29.70 27.92 -30.23
N PRO A 685 28.41 28.26 -30.38
CA PRO A 685 27.32 27.28 -30.29
C PRO A 685 27.41 26.28 -31.46
N PHE A 686 27.16 25.00 -31.20
CA PHE A 686 27.30 23.93 -32.19
C PHE A 686 26.11 22.96 -32.32
N GLU A 687 25.24 22.88 -31.33
CA GLU A 687 23.98 22.10 -31.37
C GLU A 687 22.93 22.73 -30.45
N VAL A 688 21.65 22.54 -30.79
CA VAL A 688 20.52 22.99 -29.98
C VAL A 688 19.76 21.74 -29.53
N SER A 689 19.41 21.64 -28.25
CA SER A 689 18.78 20.44 -27.66
C SER A 689 17.43 20.75 -27.02
N ALA A 690 16.42 19.91 -27.26
CA ALA A 690 15.22 19.84 -26.45
C ALA A 690 15.51 19.08 -25.15
N VAL A 691 15.32 19.71 -24.00
CA VAL A 691 15.69 19.15 -22.68
C VAL A 691 14.54 19.23 -21.69
N ALA A 692 14.54 18.33 -20.69
CA ALA A 692 13.56 18.38 -19.60
C ALA A 692 13.81 19.56 -18.64
N VAL A 693 15.08 19.94 -18.44
CA VAL A 693 15.50 21.09 -17.64
C VAL A 693 16.62 21.81 -18.39
N GLY A 694 16.40 23.07 -18.76
CA GLY A 694 17.41 23.93 -19.37
C GLY A 694 18.42 24.43 -18.34
N ALA A 695 19.70 24.50 -18.73
CA ALA A 695 20.71 25.18 -17.91
C ALA A 695 20.46 26.71 -17.86
N ASP A 696 19.88 27.26 -18.92
CA ASP A 696 19.40 28.64 -18.98
C ASP A 696 17.87 28.65 -18.80
N PRO A 697 17.32 29.20 -17.69
CA PRO A 697 15.87 29.19 -17.44
C PRO A 697 15.04 30.03 -18.42
N ALA A 698 15.66 30.89 -19.22
CA ALA A 698 15.00 31.72 -20.23
C ALA A 698 15.21 31.22 -21.67
N ALA A 699 15.85 30.06 -21.85
CA ALA A 699 15.93 29.36 -23.13
C ALA A 699 14.73 28.39 -23.32
N GLY A 700 14.01 28.55 -24.43
CA GLY A 700 12.75 27.86 -24.70
C GLY A 700 12.08 28.34 -26.00
N PHE A 701 10.91 27.79 -26.32
CA PHE A 701 10.14 28.16 -27.52
C PHE A 701 9.43 29.53 -27.33
N ARG A 702 9.39 30.38 -28.37
CA ARG A 702 8.92 31.79 -28.29
C ARG A 702 7.40 31.93 -28.57
N ALA A 703 6.76 32.87 -27.88
CA ALA A 703 5.40 33.39 -28.13
C ALA A 703 5.43 34.93 -28.40
N GLN A 704 4.33 35.52 -28.89
CA GLN A 704 4.26 36.95 -29.25
C GLN A 704 3.81 37.90 -28.10
N HIS A 705 4.39 39.11 -28.11
CA HIS A 705 4.40 40.28 -27.19
C HIS A 705 3.05 40.79 -26.59
N PRO A 706 3.05 41.74 -25.59
CA PRO A 706 4.16 42.56 -25.05
C PRO A 706 4.35 42.49 -23.51
N LEU A 707 5.39 43.18 -22.99
CA LEU A 707 5.77 43.20 -21.56
C LEU A 707 5.65 44.60 -20.93
N HIS A 708 5.38 44.64 -19.62
CA HIS A 708 5.41 45.85 -18.79
C HIS A 708 6.57 45.80 -17.78
N ASP A 709 7.23 46.93 -17.55
CA ASP A 709 8.35 47.03 -16.59
C ASP A 709 7.87 47.05 -15.13
N CYS A 710 8.61 46.38 -14.25
CA CYS A 710 8.38 46.36 -12.81
C CYS A 710 9.38 47.26 -12.08
N VAL A 711 8.90 48.32 -11.43
CA VAL A 711 9.72 49.25 -10.63
C VAL A 711 9.67 48.88 -9.15
N LEU A 712 10.84 48.65 -8.55
CA LEU A 712 10.99 48.31 -7.13
C LEU A 712 11.12 49.57 -6.26
N HIS A 713 10.18 49.77 -5.33
CA HIS A 713 10.32 50.75 -4.25
C HIS A 713 10.69 50.06 -2.93
N ARG A 714 11.91 50.32 -2.42
CA ARG A 714 12.29 49.98 -1.04
C ARG A 714 11.72 51.00 -0.05
N ARG A 715 11.25 50.55 1.12
CA ARG A 715 10.73 51.41 2.20
C ARG A 715 11.81 51.94 3.16
N ASP A 716 13.07 51.59 2.89
CA ASP A 716 14.17 51.71 3.87
C ASP A 716 15.16 52.84 3.52
N ALA A 717 14.85 53.62 2.48
CA ALA A 717 15.63 54.79 2.06
C ALA A 717 14.93 56.09 2.48
N PRO A 718 15.65 57.14 2.93
CA PRO A 718 15.05 58.43 3.24
C PRO A 718 14.44 59.08 1.98
N THR A 719 13.16 59.42 2.04
CA THR A 719 12.46 60.14 0.96
C THR A 719 12.81 61.62 1.01
N GLU A 720 13.66 62.11 0.10
CA GLU A 720 13.65 63.54 -0.23
C GLU A 720 12.44 63.85 -1.13
N GLN A 721 11.65 64.85 -0.72
CA GLN A 721 10.45 65.26 -1.43
C GLN A 721 10.80 66.22 -2.59
N GLY A 722 10.68 65.73 -3.83
CA GLY A 722 10.61 66.55 -5.03
C GLY A 722 9.16 66.62 -5.53
N ALA A 723 8.55 67.81 -5.52
CA ALA A 723 7.11 67.98 -5.70
C ALA A 723 6.59 67.59 -7.10
N SER A 724 5.45 66.89 -7.12
CA SER A 724 4.54 66.89 -8.28
C SER A 724 3.76 68.21 -8.36
N PRO A 725 3.34 68.61 -9.56
CA PRO A 725 2.04 69.23 -9.75
C PRO A 725 1.14 68.32 -10.60
N MET A 726 0.00 67.91 -10.03
CA MET A 726 -1.15 67.50 -10.81
C MET A 726 -1.89 68.73 -11.31
N THR A 727 -2.24 68.78 -12.59
CA THR A 727 -3.47 69.35 -13.20
C THR A 727 -3.37 69.14 -14.73
N ASP A 728 -4.44 69.00 -15.51
CA ASP A 728 -5.86 69.18 -15.24
C ASP A 728 -6.76 68.19 -16.02
N LYS A 729 -8.02 68.05 -15.62
CA LYS A 729 -9.09 67.44 -16.43
C LYS A 729 -9.87 68.54 -17.14
N THR A 730 -9.94 68.53 -18.47
CA THR A 730 -11.09 69.15 -19.16
C THR A 730 -11.39 68.50 -20.52
N GLN A 731 -12.68 68.33 -20.78
CA GLN A 731 -13.37 67.74 -21.94
C GLN A 731 -14.74 68.48 -22.03
N PRO A 732 -15.50 68.51 -23.16
CA PRO A 732 -15.20 68.34 -24.60
C PRO A 732 -15.19 69.77 -25.24
N PRO A 733 -15.83 70.17 -26.39
CA PRO A 733 -16.42 69.45 -27.54
C PRO A 733 -16.15 70.04 -28.96
N ALA A 734 -16.81 69.40 -29.94
CA ALA A 734 -17.41 69.97 -31.16
C ALA A 734 -16.68 69.90 -32.53
N SER A 735 -17.24 69.00 -33.36
CA SER A 735 -17.75 69.21 -34.74
C SER A 735 -16.82 69.30 -35.96
N ASP A 736 -17.16 68.39 -36.90
CA ASP A 736 -17.19 68.53 -38.37
C ASP A 736 -15.88 68.49 -39.18
N ALA A 737 -15.85 67.87 -40.37
CA ALA A 737 -16.74 66.87 -40.99
C ALA A 737 -16.05 66.28 -42.24
N ALA A 738 -16.33 65.02 -42.59
CA ALA A 738 -16.53 64.52 -43.98
C ALA A 738 -16.55 62.98 -44.06
N THR A 739 -17.74 62.38 -44.05
CA THR A 739 -18.02 61.07 -44.67
C THR A 739 -18.75 61.33 -46.00
N PRO A 740 -18.73 60.40 -46.98
CA PRO A 740 -19.82 59.41 -47.10
C PRO A 740 -19.31 57.96 -47.33
N THR A 741 -19.72 56.96 -46.53
CA THR A 741 -20.85 55.99 -46.74
C THR A 741 -20.71 55.08 -47.98
N THR A 742 -21.14 53.80 -47.99
CA THR A 742 -22.08 52.98 -47.18
C THR A 742 -21.68 51.47 -47.39
N GLN A 743 -21.77 50.50 -46.45
CA GLN A 743 -22.93 49.71 -45.96
C GLN A 743 -23.93 49.22 -47.06
N PRO A 744 -24.71 48.11 -46.89
CA PRO A 744 -25.10 47.35 -45.68
C PRO A 744 -24.68 45.84 -45.71
N THR A 745 -24.53 45.07 -44.62
CA THR A 745 -25.45 44.58 -43.53
C THR A 745 -26.14 43.23 -43.83
N ALA A 746 -26.12 42.30 -42.86
CA ALA A 746 -26.74 40.96 -42.88
C ALA A 746 -28.29 40.99 -42.78
N PRO A 747 -29.01 39.84 -42.89
CA PRO A 747 -29.30 39.00 -41.70
C PRO A 747 -29.42 37.45 -41.99
N VAL A 748 -29.03 36.53 -41.09
CA VAL A 748 -29.82 35.79 -40.05
C VAL A 748 -30.56 34.52 -40.54
N GLU A 749 -30.63 33.54 -39.63
CA GLU A 749 -31.63 32.45 -39.45
C GLU A 749 -31.38 30.98 -39.92
N THR A 750 -31.29 30.13 -38.88
CA THR A 750 -31.90 28.81 -38.61
C THR A 750 -31.60 27.50 -39.39
N GLU A 751 -31.28 26.51 -38.54
CA GLU A 751 -31.84 25.14 -38.47
C GLU A 751 -31.37 23.97 -39.35
N GLU A 752 -31.49 22.78 -38.71
CA GLU A 752 -31.61 21.43 -39.25
C GLU A 752 -30.43 20.80 -40.04
N THR A 753 -29.60 20.05 -39.30
CA THR A 753 -29.18 18.72 -39.77
C THR A 753 -30.36 17.76 -39.76
N PRO A 754 -30.59 17.00 -40.83
CA PRO A 754 -30.50 15.55 -40.64
C PRO A 754 -29.68 14.81 -41.72
N MET A 755 -29.35 13.57 -41.34
CA MET A 755 -28.63 12.54 -42.08
C MET A 755 -29.14 12.29 -43.52
N THR A 756 -28.24 12.11 -44.49
CA THR A 756 -28.26 10.93 -45.42
C THR A 756 -26.86 10.62 -45.96
N GLU A 757 -26.62 9.34 -46.25
CA GLU A 757 -25.40 8.75 -46.85
C GLU A 757 -25.14 9.12 -48.33
N PRO A 758 -23.92 8.89 -48.85
CA PRO A 758 -23.52 9.31 -50.19
C PRO A 758 -23.69 8.23 -51.27
N LYS A 759 -24.03 8.63 -52.51
CA LYS A 759 -23.59 7.90 -53.71
C LYS A 759 -23.43 8.80 -54.93
N ALA A 760 -22.31 8.63 -55.63
CA ALA A 760 -21.96 9.36 -56.84
C ALA A 760 -22.50 8.73 -58.13
N ALA A 761 -22.74 9.56 -59.16
CA ALA A 761 -22.28 9.34 -60.54
C ALA A 761 -22.49 10.60 -61.40
N ALA A 762 -21.51 10.94 -62.24
CA ALA A 762 -21.64 11.89 -63.36
C ALA A 762 -22.28 11.18 -64.60
N PRO A 763 -22.60 11.82 -65.75
CA PRO A 763 -21.60 12.53 -66.59
C PRO A 763 -22.06 13.71 -67.50
N ASP A 764 -21.15 14.68 -67.76
CA ASP A 764 -20.88 15.39 -69.05
C ASP A 764 -22.01 16.12 -69.85
N PRO A 765 -21.74 16.91 -70.94
CA PRO A 765 -20.43 17.33 -71.55
C PRO A 765 -20.27 18.82 -71.98
N LYS A 766 -19.00 19.30 -72.06
CA LYS A 766 -18.43 20.29 -73.04
C LYS A 766 -19.05 21.73 -73.03
N VAL A 767 -18.48 22.84 -73.57
CA VAL A 767 -17.32 23.25 -74.41
C VAL A 767 -16.95 24.73 -74.02
N ALA A 768 -15.90 25.46 -74.43
CA ALA A 768 -14.74 25.27 -75.32
C ALA A 768 -13.57 26.25 -74.99
N ALA A 769 -12.35 25.87 -75.41
CA ALA A 769 -11.27 26.67 -76.03
C ALA A 769 -11.05 28.18 -75.75
N SER A 770 -9.82 28.52 -75.30
CA SER A 770 -8.80 29.20 -76.14
C SER A 770 -7.46 29.33 -75.39
N GLU A 771 -6.35 29.04 -76.06
CA GLU A 771 -5.00 29.13 -75.50
C GLU A 771 -4.39 30.54 -75.64
N THR A 772 -3.40 30.88 -74.81
CA THR A 772 -2.25 31.68 -75.27
C THR A 772 -1.00 31.24 -74.51
N ARG A 773 0.07 30.90 -75.24
CA ARG A 773 1.32 30.35 -74.70
C ARG A 773 2.50 31.26 -75.05
N SER A 774 3.26 31.64 -74.03
CA SER A 774 4.65 32.12 -74.19
C SER A 774 5.51 31.52 -73.08
N GLN A 775 6.62 30.88 -73.47
CA GLN A 775 7.38 29.92 -72.67
C GLN A 775 8.92 30.20 -72.81
N PRO A 776 9.87 29.40 -72.28
CA PRO A 776 10.92 29.94 -71.40
C PRO A 776 12.36 29.76 -71.96
N LYS A 777 13.37 30.01 -71.12
CA LYS A 777 14.72 29.39 -71.17
C LYS A 777 15.13 29.03 -69.74
N THR A 778 15.68 27.89 -69.30
CA THR A 778 16.22 26.61 -69.86
C THR A 778 17.64 26.42 -69.32
N GLN A 779 17.84 25.37 -68.51
CA GLN A 779 19.05 24.53 -68.50
C GLN A 779 18.61 23.07 -68.30
N ALA A 780 19.43 22.11 -68.73
CA ALA A 780 18.96 20.78 -69.12
C ALA A 780 19.88 19.62 -68.69
N THR A 781 19.27 18.46 -68.41
CA THR A 781 19.92 17.14 -68.41
C THR A 781 18.84 16.04 -68.67
N PRO A 782 19.23 14.77 -68.92
CA PRO A 782 19.18 14.16 -70.25
C PRO A 782 17.89 13.36 -70.54
N ALA A 783 17.78 12.83 -71.77
CA ALA A 783 16.63 12.07 -72.23
C ALA A 783 16.35 10.81 -71.37
N PRO A 784 15.08 10.53 -71.00
CA PRO A 784 14.72 9.29 -70.34
C PRO A 784 14.73 8.13 -71.34
N ASP A 785 15.42 7.06 -70.99
CA ASP A 785 15.40 5.79 -71.70
C ASP A 785 13.97 5.20 -71.67
N THR A 786 13.30 5.26 -72.81
CA THR A 786 11.91 4.80 -72.98
C THR A 786 11.76 3.29 -72.80
N GLU A 787 12.82 2.51 -73.02
CA GLU A 787 12.81 1.05 -72.84
C GLU A 787 12.99 0.69 -71.36
N ALA A 788 13.84 1.42 -70.63
CA ALA A 788 13.95 1.29 -69.17
C ALA A 788 12.66 1.68 -68.43
N VAL A 789 11.97 2.75 -68.86
CA VAL A 789 10.67 3.16 -68.29
C VAL A 789 9.58 2.13 -68.60
N ALA A 790 9.52 1.63 -69.85
CA ALA A 790 8.58 0.57 -70.21
C ALA A 790 8.85 -0.76 -69.48
N THR A 791 10.11 -1.07 -69.19
CA THR A 791 10.50 -2.27 -68.44
C THR A 791 10.08 -2.16 -66.97
N ARG A 792 10.39 -1.03 -66.30
CA ARG A 792 9.92 -0.78 -64.92
C ARG A 792 8.40 -0.77 -64.79
N ALA A 793 7.68 -0.25 -65.78
CA ALA A 793 6.21 -0.29 -65.79
C ALA A 793 5.67 -1.73 -65.91
N ARG A 794 6.32 -2.59 -66.70
CA ARG A 794 5.96 -4.02 -66.82
C ARG A 794 6.34 -4.82 -65.57
N GLU A 795 7.43 -4.47 -64.90
CA GLU A 795 7.84 -5.07 -63.62
C GLU A 795 6.86 -4.68 -62.51
N ALA A 796 6.57 -3.38 -62.35
CA ALA A 796 5.58 -2.90 -61.38
C ALA A 796 4.18 -3.52 -61.59
N GLU A 797 3.75 -3.73 -62.84
CA GLU A 797 2.48 -4.40 -63.14
C GLU A 797 2.52 -5.91 -62.82
N ARG A 798 3.65 -6.60 -63.09
CA ARG A 798 3.82 -8.00 -62.64
C ARG A 798 3.82 -8.11 -61.12
N ASP A 799 4.46 -7.17 -60.43
CA ASP A 799 4.51 -7.14 -58.97
C ASP A 799 3.12 -6.85 -58.38
N ARG A 800 2.34 -5.92 -58.97
CA ARG A 800 0.93 -5.68 -58.63
C ARG A 800 0.11 -6.98 -58.75
N VAL A 801 0.20 -7.63 -59.91
CA VAL A 801 -0.55 -8.86 -60.20
C VAL A 801 -0.15 -10.01 -59.27
N SER A 802 1.15 -10.24 -59.10
CA SER A 802 1.69 -11.24 -58.18
C SER A 802 1.23 -10.99 -56.74
N THR A 803 1.28 -9.74 -56.27
CA THR A 803 0.84 -9.34 -54.93
C THR A 803 -0.65 -9.62 -54.71
N ILE A 804 -1.52 -9.33 -55.70
CA ILE A 804 -2.97 -9.60 -55.59
C ILE A 804 -3.24 -11.11 -55.53
N TYR A 805 -2.59 -11.94 -56.35
CA TYR A 805 -2.74 -13.39 -56.29
C TYR A 805 -2.18 -14.01 -55.00
N ASP A 806 -1.06 -13.52 -54.46
CA ASP A 806 -0.50 -14.01 -53.21
C ASP A 806 -1.39 -13.62 -52.00
N LEU A 807 -1.90 -12.38 -51.95
CA LEU A 807 -2.82 -11.94 -50.89
C LEU A 807 -4.13 -12.74 -50.89
N THR A 808 -4.76 -12.93 -52.05
CA THR A 808 -5.98 -13.74 -52.18
C THR A 808 -5.74 -15.22 -51.88
N GLY A 809 -4.60 -15.78 -52.30
CA GLY A 809 -4.22 -17.17 -52.04
C GLY A 809 -3.94 -17.44 -50.55
N ARG A 810 -3.21 -16.55 -49.87
CA ARG A 810 -2.96 -16.65 -48.41
C ARG A 810 -4.23 -16.57 -47.58
N LEU A 811 -5.24 -15.85 -48.06
CA LEU A 811 -6.55 -15.69 -47.42
C LEU A 811 -7.60 -16.69 -47.94
N ASN A 812 -7.19 -17.68 -48.74
CA ASN A 812 -8.01 -18.79 -49.22
C ASN A 812 -9.29 -18.35 -49.99
N LEU A 813 -9.20 -17.21 -50.69
CA LEU A 813 -10.26 -16.71 -51.57
C LEU A 813 -10.25 -17.42 -52.94
N GLU A 814 -11.38 -17.41 -53.64
CA GLU A 814 -11.46 -18.01 -54.97
C GLU A 814 -10.61 -17.28 -56.00
N ARG A 815 -9.93 -18.06 -56.86
CA ARG A 815 -8.99 -17.54 -57.87
C ARG A 815 -9.65 -16.58 -58.87
N GLY A 816 -10.94 -16.79 -59.18
CA GLY A 816 -11.71 -15.90 -60.05
C GLY A 816 -11.88 -14.47 -59.50
N PHE A 817 -11.86 -14.29 -58.18
CA PHE A 817 -11.92 -12.96 -57.55
C PHE A 817 -10.60 -12.19 -57.75
N ALA A 818 -9.46 -12.89 -57.66
CA ALA A 818 -8.15 -12.33 -57.97
C ALA A 818 -8.01 -11.97 -59.46
N GLU A 819 -8.50 -12.84 -60.34
CA GLU A 819 -8.54 -12.61 -61.80
C GLU A 819 -9.36 -11.36 -62.16
N ASP A 820 -10.50 -11.15 -61.51
CA ASP A 820 -11.33 -9.96 -61.69
C ASP A 820 -10.67 -8.66 -61.18
N LEU A 821 -10.08 -8.66 -59.98
CA LEU A 821 -9.32 -7.50 -59.46
C LEU A 821 -8.13 -7.12 -60.35
N VAL A 822 -7.41 -8.13 -60.88
CA VAL A 822 -6.32 -7.93 -61.83
C VAL A 822 -6.84 -7.32 -63.14
N LYS A 823 -7.92 -7.89 -63.71
CA LYS A 823 -8.54 -7.45 -64.97
C LYS A 823 -9.15 -6.06 -64.90
N ARG A 824 -9.69 -5.66 -63.73
CA ARG A 824 -10.19 -4.31 -63.46
C ARG A 824 -9.07 -3.26 -63.24
N GLY A 825 -7.79 -3.66 -63.23
CA GLY A 825 -6.66 -2.74 -63.09
C GLY A 825 -6.54 -2.10 -61.70
N VAL A 826 -7.18 -2.70 -60.67
CA VAL A 826 -7.30 -2.10 -59.33
C VAL A 826 -5.95 -1.96 -58.65
N SER A 827 -5.71 -0.84 -57.96
CA SER A 827 -4.47 -0.61 -57.20
C SER A 827 -4.26 -1.68 -56.11
N VAL A 828 -3.03 -1.87 -55.61
CA VAL A 828 -2.76 -2.87 -54.55
C VAL A 828 -3.53 -2.53 -53.27
N ASP A 829 -3.62 -1.26 -52.89
CA ASP A 829 -4.27 -0.84 -51.66
C ASP A 829 -5.80 -0.93 -51.72
N GLU A 830 -6.39 -0.60 -52.86
CA GLU A 830 -7.83 -0.80 -53.07
C GLU A 830 -8.16 -2.30 -53.21
N SER A 831 -7.27 -3.10 -53.81
CA SER A 831 -7.39 -4.56 -53.82
C SER A 831 -7.32 -5.13 -52.40
N ARG A 832 -6.42 -4.64 -51.53
CA ARG A 832 -6.37 -5.02 -50.11
C ARG A 832 -7.69 -4.73 -49.41
N ARG A 833 -8.31 -3.57 -49.63
CA ARG A 833 -9.61 -3.23 -49.05
C ARG A 833 -10.71 -4.19 -49.52
N LEU A 834 -10.83 -4.41 -50.83
CA LEU A 834 -11.83 -5.31 -51.39
C LEU A 834 -11.62 -6.78 -50.98
N ILE A 835 -10.36 -7.21 -50.79
CA ILE A 835 -10.01 -8.52 -50.24
C ILE A 835 -10.43 -8.63 -48.78
N LEU A 836 -10.22 -7.59 -47.96
CA LEU A 836 -10.64 -7.56 -46.57
C LEU A 836 -12.17 -7.57 -46.43
N ASP A 837 -12.89 -6.79 -47.25
CA ASP A 837 -14.37 -6.81 -47.29
C ASP A 837 -14.90 -8.21 -47.68
N GLN A 838 -14.27 -8.88 -48.65
CA GLN A 838 -14.64 -10.23 -49.09
C GLN A 838 -14.28 -11.34 -48.07
N VAL A 839 -13.24 -11.13 -47.26
CA VAL A 839 -12.92 -12.00 -46.11
C VAL A 839 -13.91 -11.77 -44.98
N ALA A 840 -14.25 -10.51 -44.67
CA ALA A 840 -15.23 -10.17 -43.64
C ALA A 840 -16.61 -10.79 -43.93
N SER A 841 -17.10 -10.67 -45.18
CA SER A 841 -18.37 -11.30 -45.57
C SER A 841 -18.35 -12.83 -45.46
N ARG A 842 -17.23 -13.49 -45.81
CA ARG A 842 -17.05 -14.93 -45.56
C ARG A 842 -16.93 -15.28 -44.07
N SER A 843 -16.38 -14.40 -43.24
CA SER A 843 -16.32 -14.60 -41.78
C SER A 843 -17.71 -14.52 -41.14
N ASP A 844 -18.60 -13.68 -41.66
CA ASP A 844 -20.00 -13.63 -41.20
C ASP A 844 -20.79 -14.89 -41.61
N GLU A 845 -20.56 -15.44 -42.80
CA GLU A 845 -21.14 -16.72 -43.24
C GLU A 845 -20.56 -17.93 -42.49
N THR A 846 -19.27 -17.89 -42.13
CA THR A 846 -18.54 -19.04 -41.54
C THR A 846 -18.41 -18.90 -40.01
N ARG A 847 -19.55 -18.94 -39.29
CA ARG A 847 -19.58 -18.96 -37.82
C ARG A 847 -19.00 -20.26 -37.21
N THR A 848 -17.68 -20.38 -37.17
CA THR A 848 -16.99 -21.26 -36.20
C THR A 848 -16.78 -20.49 -34.90
N PHE A 849 -17.52 -20.87 -33.85
CA PHE A 849 -17.40 -20.27 -32.52
C PHE A 849 -15.99 -20.52 -31.92
N PRO A 850 -15.19 -19.47 -31.64
CA PRO A 850 -14.07 -19.59 -30.72
C PRO A 850 -14.64 -19.59 -29.30
N HIS A 851 -14.46 -20.70 -28.58
CA HIS A 851 -14.67 -20.68 -27.13
C HIS A 851 -13.64 -19.74 -26.48
N VAL A 852 -14.03 -19.08 -25.39
CA VAL A 852 -13.30 -18.02 -24.67
C VAL A 852 -13.41 -16.63 -25.30
N SER A 853 -14.47 -15.90 -24.92
CA SER A 853 -14.54 -14.44 -25.00
C SER A 853 -13.92 -13.81 -23.75
N VAL A 854 -12.83 -13.06 -23.92
CA VAL A 854 -12.25 -12.24 -22.84
C VAL A 854 -13.01 -10.90 -22.78
N PRO A 855 -13.61 -10.51 -21.64
CA PRO A 855 -14.20 -9.18 -21.50
C PRO A 855 -13.10 -8.12 -21.37
N LEU A 856 -13.28 -6.99 -22.07
CA LEU A 856 -12.43 -5.80 -21.93
C LEU A 856 -12.62 -5.23 -20.50
N GLY A 857 -11.62 -5.39 -19.62
CA GLY A 857 -11.74 -4.87 -18.24
C GLY A 857 -10.79 -5.44 -17.18
N GLY A 858 -9.93 -6.42 -17.50
CA GLY A 858 -8.87 -6.87 -16.58
C GLY A 858 -9.32 -7.66 -15.34
N ARG A 859 -10.60 -8.05 -15.24
CA ARG A 859 -11.08 -9.03 -14.25
C ARG A 859 -10.72 -10.45 -14.67
N ASP A 860 -10.50 -11.33 -13.70
CA ASP A 860 -10.24 -12.75 -13.92
C ASP A 860 -11.44 -13.41 -14.63
N GLU A 861 -11.15 -14.25 -15.62
CA GLU A 861 -12.12 -15.04 -16.38
C GLU A 861 -12.94 -15.96 -15.46
N ARG A 862 -12.32 -16.55 -14.42
CA ARG A 862 -12.98 -17.43 -13.46
C ARG A 862 -14.00 -16.69 -12.60
N ILE A 863 -13.64 -15.51 -12.11
CA ILE A 863 -14.52 -14.66 -11.29
C ILE A 863 -15.72 -14.21 -12.15
N THR A 864 -15.45 -13.70 -13.35
CA THR A 864 -16.50 -13.24 -14.26
C THR A 864 -17.47 -14.37 -14.65
N ARG A 865 -16.96 -15.59 -14.87
CA ARG A 865 -17.79 -16.79 -15.10
C ARG A 865 -18.62 -17.16 -13.88
N ARG A 866 -18.02 -17.18 -12.68
CA ARG A 866 -18.72 -17.47 -11.42
C ARG A 866 -19.89 -16.52 -11.20
N ASP A 867 -19.65 -15.23 -11.36
CA ASP A 867 -20.66 -14.18 -11.19
C ASP A 867 -21.78 -14.33 -12.22
N ALA A 868 -21.45 -14.64 -13.48
CA ALA A 868 -22.43 -14.90 -14.54
C ALA A 868 -23.31 -16.14 -14.26
N VAL A 869 -22.73 -17.25 -13.80
CA VAL A 869 -23.50 -18.44 -13.42
C VAL A 869 -24.35 -18.17 -12.17
N ALA A 870 -23.81 -17.46 -11.18
CA ALA A 870 -24.56 -17.08 -9.98
C ALA A 870 -25.73 -16.12 -10.30
N ASN A 871 -25.53 -15.11 -11.18
CA ASN A 871 -26.59 -14.25 -11.68
C ASN A 871 -27.70 -15.07 -12.38
N ALA A 872 -27.32 -16.03 -13.24
CA ALA A 872 -28.29 -16.89 -13.92
C ALA A 872 -29.15 -17.74 -12.96
N LEU A 873 -28.54 -18.30 -11.91
CA LEU A 873 -29.25 -19.08 -10.87
C LEU A 873 -30.14 -18.17 -10.00
N LEU A 874 -29.68 -16.98 -9.63
CA LEU A 874 -30.44 -16.00 -8.86
C LEU A 874 -31.62 -15.42 -9.65
N HIS A 875 -31.45 -15.11 -10.94
CA HIS A 875 -32.54 -14.69 -11.82
C HIS A 875 -33.59 -15.80 -11.97
N ARG A 876 -33.21 -17.09 -11.97
CA ARG A 876 -34.19 -18.20 -11.98
C ARG A 876 -35.05 -18.22 -10.71
N TYR A 877 -34.45 -17.92 -9.57
CA TYR A 877 -35.15 -17.85 -8.28
C TYR A 877 -36.06 -16.63 -8.16
N SER A 878 -35.57 -15.44 -8.55
CA SER A 878 -36.36 -14.21 -8.52
C SER A 878 -36.01 -13.26 -9.68
N PRO A 879 -36.72 -13.38 -10.83
CA PRO A 879 -36.48 -12.54 -12.01
C PRO A 879 -36.75 -11.04 -11.77
N THR A 880 -37.59 -10.71 -10.79
CA THR A 880 -37.94 -9.32 -10.43
C THR A 880 -36.85 -8.62 -9.61
N LEU A 881 -36.07 -9.39 -8.85
CA LEU A 881 -35.04 -8.88 -7.94
C LEU A 881 -33.62 -8.97 -8.54
N PHE A 882 -33.39 -9.94 -9.42
CA PHE A 882 -32.11 -10.13 -10.11
C PHE A 882 -32.33 -10.09 -11.62
N GLN A 883 -31.97 -8.96 -12.24
CA GLN A 883 -32.00 -8.81 -13.70
C GLN A 883 -30.89 -9.65 -14.36
N LEU A 884 -31.20 -10.20 -15.54
CA LEU A 884 -30.30 -11.10 -16.27
C LEU A 884 -29.22 -10.31 -17.03
N GLU A 885 -27.99 -10.41 -16.56
CA GLU A 885 -26.83 -9.82 -17.22
C GLU A 885 -26.51 -10.54 -18.55
N ASP A 886 -25.95 -9.83 -19.53
CA ASP A 886 -25.65 -10.38 -20.86
C ASP A 886 -24.78 -11.65 -20.80
N ALA A 887 -23.75 -11.65 -19.94
CA ALA A 887 -22.86 -12.79 -19.73
C ALA A 887 -23.55 -14.00 -19.06
N ALA A 888 -24.62 -13.77 -18.30
CA ALA A 888 -25.39 -14.78 -17.59
C ALA A 888 -26.41 -15.51 -18.49
N ARG A 889 -26.77 -14.91 -19.65
CA ARG A 889 -27.80 -15.47 -20.57
C ARG A 889 -27.51 -16.90 -21.02
N GLN A 890 -26.24 -17.23 -21.27
CA GLN A 890 -25.83 -18.57 -21.70
C GLN A 890 -26.08 -19.65 -20.63
N TYR A 891 -26.00 -19.29 -19.35
CA TYR A 891 -26.13 -20.21 -18.21
C TYR A 891 -27.56 -20.39 -17.72
N ARG A 892 -28.48 -19.47 -18.06
CA ARG A 892 -29.89 -19.48 -17.62
C ARG A 892 -30.62 -20.79 -17.90
N GLY A 893 -30.33 -21.45 -19.02
CA GLY A 893 -31.03 -22.65 -19.48
C GLY A 893 -30.51 -23.98 -18.90
N MET A 894 -29.38 -23.98 -18.20
CA MET A 894 -28.68 -25.21 -17.81
C MET A 894 -29.16 -25.77 -16.48
N THR A 895 -29.27 -27.10 -16.37
CA THR A 895 -29.46 -27.81 -15.10
C THR A 895 -28.22 -27.70 -14.20
N LEU A 896 -28.36 -27.91 -12.89
CA LEU A 896 -27.21 -27.91 -11.96
C LEU A 896 -26.16 -28.96 -12.37
N LEU A 897 -26.60 -30.08 -12.95
CA LEU A 897 -25.72 -31.16 -13.39
C LEU A 897 -25.02 -30.83 -14.73
N GLU A 898 -25.58 -29.97 -15.57
CA GLU A 898 -24.90 -29.41 -16.75
C GLU A 898 -23.87 -28.36 -16.35
N LEU A 899 -24.22 -27.46 -15.41
CA LEU A 899 -23.27 -26.50 -14.83
C LEU A 899 -22.10 -27.20 -14.12
N ALA A 900 -22.36 -28.33 -13.45
CA ALA A 900 -21.31 -29.18 -12.87
C ALA A 900 -20.41 -29.81 -13.94
N ARG A 901 -20.97 -30.28 -15.08
CA ARG A 901 -20.16 -30.80 -16.20
C ARG A 901 -19.32 -29.72 -16.86
N GLU A 902 -19.85 -28.52 -17.03
CA GLU A 902 -19.12 -27.39 -17.61
C GLU A 902 -18.00 -26.91 -16.68
N SER A 903 -18.28 -26.80 -15.37
CA SER A 903 -17.26 -26.47 -14.36
C SER A 903 -16.13 -27.50 -14.31
N LEU A 904 -16.45 -28.80 -14.40
CA LEU A 904 -15.46 -29.88 -14.50
C LEU A 904 -14.67 -29.83 -15.83
N GLY A 905 -15.35 -29.57 -16.96
CA GLY A 905 -14.71 -29.44 -18.27
C GLY A 905 -13.71 -28.28 -18.32
N ASN A 906 -14.07 -27.14 -17.73
CA ASN A 906 -13.22 -25.96 -17.59
C ASN A 906 -12.04 -26.20 -16.62
N ALA A 907 -12.20 -27.10 -15.64
CA ALA A 907 -11.11 -27.59 -14.79
C ALA A 907 -10.23 -28.68 -15.48
N GLY A 908 -10.44 -28.96 -16.77
CA GLY A 908 -9.68 -29.94 -17.55
C GLY A 908 -10.11 -31.40 -17.32
N VAL A 909 -11.18 -31.65 -16.58
CA VAL A 909 -11.70 -33.00 -16.31
C VAL A 909 -12.61 -33.44 -17.45
N ASN A 910 -12.24 -34.54 -18.13
CA ASN A 910 -13.09 -35.12 -19.16
C ASN A 910 -14.34 -35.75 -18.53
N THR A 911 -15.50 -35.15 -18.78
CA THR A 911 -16.81 -35.61 -18.26
C THR A 911 -17.52 -36.62 -19.17
N ARG A 912 -16.96 -36.93 -20.35
CA ARG A 912 -17.54 -37.91 -21.29
C ARG A 912 -17.45 -39.32 -20.72
N GLY A 913 -18.60 -40.00 -20.63
CA GLY A 913 -18.71 -41.36 -20.11
C GLY A 913 -18.94 -41.47 -18.60
N LEU A 914 -18.90 -40.35 -17.86
CA LEU A 914 -19.19 -40.35 -16.42
C LEU A 914 -20.69 -40.45 -16.15
N SER A 915 -21.06 -41.23 -15.14
CA SER A 915 -22.43 -41.29 -14.63
C SER A 915 -22.87 -39.96 -13.96
N ARG A 916 -24.18 -39.73 -13.82
CA ARG A 916 -24.73 -38.54 -13.10
C ARG A 916 -24.18 -38.42 -11.68
N ASP A 917 -24.05 -39.56 -11.02
CA ASP A 917 -23.41 -39.76 -9.73
C ASP A 917 -21.97 -39.25 -9.73
N GLU A 918 -21.13 -39.81 -10.61
CA GLU A 918 -19.71 -39.48 -10.71
C GLU A 918 -19.44 -38.02 -11.06
N VAL A 919 -20.30 -37.40 -11.88
CA VAL A 919 -20.22 -35.97 -12.19
C VAL A 919 -20.50 -35.14 -10.94
N ALA A 920 -21.57 -35.43 -10.19
CA ALA A 920 -21.90 -34.73 -8.96
C ALA A 920 -20.80 -34.87 -7.89
N THR A 921 -20.33 -36.11 -7.67
CA THR A 921 -19.28 -36.41 -6.70
C THR A 921 -17.95 -35.75 -7.08
N ARG A 922 -17.53 -35.83 -8.36
CA ARG A 922 -16.28 -35.14 -8.80
C ARG A 922 -16.42 -33.62 -8.78
N ALA A 923 -17.57 -33.04 -9.11
CA ALA A 923 -17.76 -31.59 -9.04
C ALA A 923 -17.68 -31.07 -7.59
N LEU A 924 -18.20 -31.83 -6.62
CA LEU A 924 -18.16 -31.46 -5.21
C LEU A 924 -16.79 -31.64 -4.54
N HIS A 925 -16.03 -32.66 -4.91
CA HIS A 925 -14.74 -33.00 -4.27
C HIS A 925 -13.47 -32.60 -5.06
N SER A 926 -13.61 -31.92 -6.22
CA SER A 926 -12.47 -31.42 -7.00
C SER A 926 -12.28 -29.91 -6.86
N THR A 927 -11.16 -29.39 -7.38
CA THR A 927 -10.83 -27.96 -7.47
C THR A 927 -11.66 -27.21 -8.54
N SER A 928 -12.96 -27.52 -8.65
CA SER A 928 -13.86 -26.89 -9.62
C SER A 928 -14.55 -25.66 -9.01
N ASP A 929 -14.89 -24.67 -9.84
CA ASP A 929 -15.59 -23.45 -9.39
C ASP A 929 -17.01 -23.71 -8.85
N PHE A 930 -17.54 -24.93 -9.01
CA PHE A 930 -18.92 -25.29 -8.71
C PHE A 930 -19.24 -25.18 -7.20
N PRO A 931 -18.36 -25.66 -6.29
CA PRO A 931 -18.21 -25.24 -4.90
C PRO A 931 -18.77 -23.88 -4.53
N GLU A 932 -18.10 -22.90 -5.12
CA GLU A 932 -18.13 -21.51 -4.71
C GLU A 932 -19.23 -20.73 -5.45
N ILE A 933 -19.64 -21.18 -6.65
CA ILE A 933 -20.88 -20.73 -7.31
C ILE A 933 -22.09 -20.99 -6.40
N LEU A 934 -22.20 -22.21 -5.85
CA LEU A 934 -23.29 -22.57 -4.95
C LEU A 934 -23.24 -21.75 -3.63
N SER A 935 -22.04 -21.57 -3.07
CA SER A 935 -21.83 -20.73 -1.89
C SER A 935 -22.21 -19.26 -2.15
N ALA A 936 -21.87 -18.69 -3.31
CA ALA A 936 -22.25 -17.32 -3.68
C ALA A 936 -23.77 -17.11 -3.78
N VAL A 937 -24.49 -18.06 -4.41
CA VAL A 937 -25.97 -18.04 -4.49
C VAL A 937 -26.61 -18.17 -3.09
N THR A 938 -26.07 -19.07 -2.26
CA THR A 938 -26.49 -19.26 -0.86
C THR A 938 -26.32 -17.98 -0.04
N ASN A 939 -25.15 -17.34 -0.12
CA ASN A 939 -24.84 -16.13 0.64
C ASN A 939 -25.73 -14.95 0.24
N LYS A 940 -25.99 -14.78 -1.07
CA LYS A 940 -26.81 -13.68 -1.60
C LYS A 940 -28.30 -13.85 -1.28
N THR A 941 -28.83 -15.08 -1.32
CA THR A 941 -30.22 -15.36 -0.89
C THR A 941 -30.42 -15.26 0.61
N LEU A 942 -29.47 -15.71 1.45
CA LEU A 942 -29.57 -15.56 2.91
C LEU A 942 -29.54 -14.08 3.32
N ARG A 943 -28.57 -13.30 2.79
CA ARG A 943 -28.45 -11.86 3.10
C ARG A 943 -29.72 -11.11 2.72
N GLN A 944 -30.26 -11.37 1.54
CA GLN A 944 -31.50 -10.76 1.08
C GLN A 944 -32.68 -11.05 2.03
N ALA A 945 -32.84 -12.29 2.49
CA ALA A 945 -33.91 -12.64 3.42
C ALA A 945 -33.72 -11.99 4.80
N TYR A 946 -32.48 -11.95 5.30
CA TYR A 946 -32.12 -11.27 6.55
C TYR A 946 -32.36 -9.75 6.50
N GLU A 947 -32.07 -9.10 5.37
CA GLU A 947 -32.33 -7.67 5.14
C GLU A 947 -33.82 -7.36 4.92
N ALA A 948 -34.57 -8.27 4.27
CA ALA A 948 -36.00 -8.09 3.98
C ALA A 948 -36.91 -8.27 5.21
N TYR A 949 -36.44 -8.92 6.28
CA TYR A 949 -37.24 -9.11 7.49
C TYR A 949 -37.29 -7.82 8.33
N PRO A 950 -38.47 -7.23 8.60
CA PRO A 950 -38.58 -5.95 9.30
C PRO A 950 -38.19 -6.06 10.78
N ARG A 951 -37.25 -5.23 11.22
CA ARG A 951 -36.75 -5.17 12.61
C ARG A 951 -37.14 -3.85 13.28
N THR A 952 -38.30 -3.86 13.90
CA THR A 952 -38.96 -2.72 14.57
C THR A 952 -38.11 -2.05 15.67
N PHE A 953 -37.28 -2.82 16.37
CA PHE A 953 -36.48 -2.33 17.50
C PHE A 953 -35.36 -1.33 17.11
N MET A 954 -34.92 -1.34 15.85
CA MET A 954 -33.81 -0.50 15.37
C MET A 954 -34.11 1.00 15.46
N LEU A 955 -35.37 1.41 15.58
CA LEU A 955 -35.78 2.81 15.63
C LEU A 955 -35.44 3.51 16.95
N PHE A 956 -35.51 2.79 18.08
CA PHE A 956 -35.33 3.37 19.42
C PHE A 956 -34.12 2.80 20.19
N CYS A 957 -33.58 1.66 19.76
CA CYS A 957 -32.38 1.06 20.35
C CYS A 957 -31.10 1.57 19.67
N ARG A 958 -29.99 1.65 20.42
CA ARG A 958 -28.69 2.07 19.90
C ARG A 958 -27.85 0.86 19.43
N GLN A 959 -27.32 0.93 18.21
CA GLN A 959 -26.34 -0.03 17.70
C GLN A 959 -24.93 0.33 18.18
N VAL A 960 -24.18 -0.69 18.62
CA VAL A 960 -22.77 -0.60 19.00
C VAL A 960 -21.98 -1.79 18.40
N LEU A 961 -20.65 -1.67 18.36
CA LEU A 961 -19.75 -2.77 18.03
C LEU A 961 -18.96 -3.20 19.29
N ALA A 962 -18.94 -4.50 19.55
CA ALA A 962 -18.14 -5.12 20.59
C ALA A 962 -16.79 -5.57 20.01
N THR A 963 -15.68 -5.14 20.60
CA THR A 963 -14.33 -5.51 20.12
C THR A 963 -13.97 -6.96 20.46
N ASP A 964 -14.55 -7.53 21.52
CA ASP A 964 -14.37 -8.93 21.93
C ASP A 964 -15.62 -9.52 22.62
N PHE A 965 -15.52 -10.80 23.04
CA PHE A 965 -16.59 -11.53 23.74
C PHE A 965 -16.64 -11.29 25.27
N LYS A 966 -15.84 -10.37 25.81
CA LYS A 966 -15.88 -10.08 27.27
C LYS A 966 -17.16 -9.30 27.62
N ALA A 967 -17.36 -9.10 28.92
CA ALA A 967 -18.40 -8.21 29.37
C ALA A 967 -18.03 -6.77 29.00
N MET A 968 -18.83 -6.14 28.14
CA MET A 968 -18.77 -4.70 27.92
C MET A 968 -19.34 -4.01 29.15
N HIS A 969 -18.55 -3.11 29.75
CA HIS A 969 -18.95 -2.32 30.90
C HIS A 969 -19.36 -0.91 30.42
N ARG A 970 -20.65 -0.66 30.34
CA ARG A 970 -21.22 0.66 30.06
C ARG A 970 -21.43 1.41 31.35
N VAL A 971 -20.66 2.47 31.53
CA VAL A 971 -20.86 3.42 32.63
C VAL A 971 -21.91 4.43 32.19
N GLN A 972 -23.06 4.44 32.87
CA GLN A 972 -23.93 5.62 32.87
C GLN A 972 -23.15 6.74 33.56
N LEU A 973 -22.60 7.68 32.78
CA LEU A 973 -22.03 8.89 33.36
C LEU A 973 -23.18 9.74 33.90
N GLY A 974 -23.08 10.13 35.18
CA GLY A 974 -23.89 11.19 35.75
C GLY A 974 -23.62 12.53 35.07
N GLU A 975 -24.62 13.42 35.12
CA GLU A 975 -24.46 14.79 34.64
C GLU A 975 -23.41 15.56 35.44
N ALA A 976 -22.85 16.61 34.82
CA ALA A 976 -21.95 17.52 35.52
C ALA A 976 -22.64 18.11 36.76
N PRO A 977 -21.98 18.16 37.93
CA PRO A 977 -22.57 18.68 39.14
C PRO A 977 -22.98 20.15 38.94
N GLN A 978 -24.17 20.51 39.44
CA GLN A 978 -24.75 21.85 39.28
C GLN A 978 -23.74 22.93 39.73
N LEU A 979 -23.57 23.95 38.88
CA LEU A 979 -22.72 25.10 39.19
C LEU A 979 -23.34 25.88 40.35
N LEU A 980 -22.73 25.77 41.52
CA LEU A 980 -23.11 26.55 42.70
C LEU A 980 -22.58 27.97 42.55
N GLU A 981 -23.40 28.94 42.94
CA GLU A 981 -23.00 30.35 43.00
C GLU A 981 -21.89 30.54 44.03
N VAL A 982 -20.77 31.12 43.59
CA VAL A 982 -19.59 31.38 44.43
C VAL A 982 -19.56 32.86 44.76
N GLY A 983 -19.87 33.21 46.01
CA GLY A 983 -19.72 34.58 46.49
C GLY A 983 -18.26 35.06 46.47
N GLU A 984 -18.03 36.36 46.55
CA GLU A 984 -16.75 37.03 46.22
C GLU A 984 -15.50 36.59 47.02
N SER A 985 -15.66 35.74 48.05
CA SER A 985 -14.57 35.11 48.81
C SER A 985 -14.76 33.60 49.04
N GLY A 986 -15.62 32.93 48.26
CA GLY A 986 -15.95 31.51 48.41
C GLY A 986 -15.02 30.58 47.61
N GLU A 987 -14.78 29.37 48.12
CA GLU A 987 -14.06 28.32 47.39
C GLU A 987 -15.00 27.50 46.49
N PHE A 988 -14.52 27.14 45.29
CA PHE A 988 -15.23 26.25 44.36
C PHE A 988 -15.35 24.83 44.95
N LYS A 989 -16.55 24.45 45.40
CA LYS A 989 -16.83 23.10 45.88
C LYS A 989 -16.70 22.07 44.75
N ARG A 990 -15.79 21.11 44.90
CA ARG A 990 -15.65 19.99 43.96
C ARG A 990 -16.86 19.05 44.08
N GLY A 991 -17.64 18.93 43.01
CA GLY A 991 -18.68 17.91 42.90
C GLY A 991 -18.14 16.57 42.39
N THR A 992 -18.74 15.47 42.85
CA THR A 992 -18.47 14.12 42.36
C THR A 992 -19.48 13.73 41.28
N LEU A 993 -19.02 13.06 40.23
CA LEU A 993 -19.91 12.44 39.23
C LEU A 993 -20.43 11.11 39.79
N GLY A 994 -21.73 10.88 39.71
CA GLY A 994 -22.32 9.58 40.02
C GLY A 994 -22.14 8.63 38.83
N GLU A 995 -21.56 7.45 39.06
CA GLU A 995 -21.43 6.39 38.06
C GLU A 995 -22.35 5.22 38.40
N SER A 996 -23.12 4.74 37.42
CA SER A 996 -23.78 3.42 37.47
C SER A 996 -23.23 2.54 36.36
N LYS A 997 -23.02 1.24 36.61
CA LYS A 997 -22.27 0.35 35.70
C LYS A 997 -23.14 -0.80 35.24
N GLU A 998 -23.62 -0.71 34.00
CA GLU A 998 -24.30 -1.81 33.33
C GLU A 998 -23.29 -2.69 32.59
N SER A 999 -23.45 -4.01 32.66
CA SER A 999 -22.63 -4.95 31.90
C SER A 999 -23.45 -5.99 31.14
N TYR A 1000 -22.99 -6.30 29.93
CA TYR A 1000 -23.52 -7.37 29.08
C TYR A 1000 -22.44 -7.92 28.14
N LYS A 1001 -22.68 -9.08 27.55
CA LYS A 1001 -21.74 -9.74 26.62
C LYS A 1001 -22.46 -10.20 25.36
N VAL A 1002 -21.76 -10.15 24.24
CA VAL A 1002 -22.20 -10.75 22.98
C VAL A 1002 -22.19 -12.27 23.12
N LYS A 1003 -23.19 -12.95 22.54
CA LYS A 1003 -23.30 -14.41 22.51
C LYS A 1003 -23.30 -14.90 21.06
N THR A 1004 -22.63 -16.01 20.83
CA THR A 1004 -22.66 -16.72 19.55
C THR A 1004 -23.86 -17.65 19.47
N TYR A 1005 -24.67 -17.47 18.44
CA TYR A 1005 -25.76 -18.34 18.03
C TYR A 1005 -25.38 -18.97 16.67
N GLY A 1006 -25.70 -20.23 16.44
CA GLY A 1006 -25.40 -20.84 15.13
C GLY A 1006 -25.93 -22.25 14.94
N ARG A 1007 -26.03 -22.67 13.68
CA ARG A 1007 -26.49 -24.00 13.27
C ARG A 1007 -25.86 -24.40 11.94
N VAL A 1008 -25.62 -25.70 11.77
CA VAL A 1008 -25.09 -26.29 10.52
C VAL A 1008 -26.23 -26.98 9.76
N VAL A 1009 -26.21 -26.86 8.44
CA VAL A 1009 -27.16 -27.48 7.51
C VAL A 1009 -26.37 -28.09 6.36
N ALA A 1010 -26.62 -29.35 6.02
CA ALA A 1010 -26.03 -29.98 4.85
C ALA A 1010 -26.99 -29.92 3.65
N ILE A 1011 -26.51 -29.47 2.50
CA ILE A 1011 -27.17 -29.69 1.21
C ILE A 1011 -26.56 -30.94 0.59
N THR A 1012 -27.39 -31.97 0.44
CA THR A 1012 -26.92 -33.31 0.07
C THR A 1012 -26.69 -33.44 -1.43
N ARG A 1013 -25.80 -34.37 -1.78
CA ARG A 1013 -25.67 -35.03 -3.09
C ARG A 1013 -27.01 -35.39 -3.74
N GLN A 1014 -28.01 -35.83 -2.97
CA GLN A 1014 -29.33 -36.21 -3.51
C GLN A 1014 -30.08 -34.99 -4.05
N THR A 1015 -30.00 -33.85 -3.35
CA THR A 1015 -30.54 -32.56 -3.78
C THR A 1015 -29.95 -32.13 -5.13
N LEU A 1016 -28.63 -32.30 -5.31
CA LEU A 1016 -27.93 -32.01 -6.56
C LEU A 1016 -28.29 -32.98 -7.71
N ILE A 1017 -28.46 -34.27 -7.42
CA ILE A 1017 -28.84 -35.29 -8.43
C ILE A 1017 -30.29 -35.08 -8.91
N ASN A 1018 -31.16 -34.62 -8.03
CA ASN A 1018 -32.59 -34.37 -8.28
C ASN A 1018 -32.86 -32.99 -8.92
N ASP A 1019 -31.83 -32.16 -9.14
CA ASP A 1019 -31.93 -30.79 -9.69
C ASP A 1019 -32.86 -29.85 -8.88
N ASP A 1020 -32.94 -30.08 -7.56
CA ASP A 1020 -33.74 -29.27 -6.63
C ASP A 1020 -33.02 -27.93 -6.34
N LEU A 1021 -33.17 -27.00 -7.29
CA LEU A 1021 -32.62 -25.65 -7.23
C LEU A 1021 -33.20 -24.84 -6.06
N ASP A 1022 -34.48 -25.07 -5.72
CA ASP A 1022 -35.19 -24.31 -4.69
C ASP A 1022 -34.66 -24.62 -3.29
N ALA A 1023 -34.11 -25.82 -3.05
CA ALA A 1023 -33.40 -26.11 -1.81
C ALA A 1023 -32.20 -25.17 -1.54
N PHE A 1024 -31.48 -24.75 -2.59
CA PHE A 1024 -30.31 -23.86 -2.48
C PHE A 1024 -30.68 -22.38 -2.23
N THR A 1025 -31.95 -22.01 -2.32
CA THR A 1025 -32.42 -20.62 -2.20
C THR A 1025 -33.41 -20.47 -1.05
N ARG A 1026 -34.35 -21.40 -0.91
CA ARG A 1026 -35.37 -21.44 0.15
C ARG A 1026 -34.77 -21.74 1.52
N ILE A 1027 -33.86 -22.70 1.63
CA ILE A 1027 -33.26 -23.05 2.93
C ILE A 1027 -32.44 -21.87 3.48
N PRO A 1028 -31.51 -21.25 2.72
CA PRO A 1028 -30.78 -20.08 3.22
C PRO A 1028 -31.69 -18.89 3.54
N ALA A 1029 -32.75 -18.66 2.74
CA ALA A 1029 -33.73 -17.61 3.03
C ALA A 1029 -34.48 -17.84 4.36
N MET A 1030 -34.88 -19.08 4.67
CA MET A 1030 -35.48 -19.43 5.97
C MET A 1030 -34.54 -19.16 7.15
N TYR A 1031 -33.23 -19.37 6.98
CA TYR A 1031 -32.24 -19.02 8.00
C TYR A 1031 -32.03 -17.50 8.13
N GLY A 1032 -32.02 -16.75 7.03
CA GLY A 1032 -31.97 -15.28 7.07
C GLY A 1032 -33.13 -14.69 7.89
N ASN A 1033 -34.35 -15.15 7.63
CA ASN A 1033 -35.54 -14.80 8.41
C ASN A 1033 -35.41 -15.21 9.88
N SER A 1034 -34.95 -16.44 10.17
CA SER A 1034 -34.77 -16.94 11.54
C SER A 1034 -33.72 -16.16 12.33
N ILE A 1035 -32.69 -15.61 11.68
CA ILE A 1035 -31.65 -14.81 12.32
C ILE A 1035 -32.19 -13.42 12.68
N ALA A 1036 -32.89 -12.75 11.76
CA ALA A 1036 -33.53 -11.46 12.03
C ALA A 1036 -34.68 -11.58 13.07
N GLN A 1037 -35.38 -12.71 13.08
CA GLN A 1037 -36.32 -13.07 14.14
C GLN A 1037 -35.62 -13.20 15.49
N LEU A 1038 -34.49 -13.92 15.57
CA LEU A 1038 -33.74 -14.11 16.81
C LEU A 1038 -33.21 -12.80 17.42
N GLU A 1039 -32.70 -11.87 16.60
CA GLU A 1039 -32.32 -10.53 17.06
C GLU A 1039 -33.50 -9.79 17.69
N SER A 1040 -34.65 -9.84 17.02
CA SER A 1040 -35.89 -9.22 17.49
C SER A 1040 -36.38 -9.87 18.78
N ASP A 1041 -36.32 -11.20 18.89
CA ASP A 1041 -36.70 -11.96 20.09
C ASP A 1041 -35.79 -11.60 21.29
N VAL A 1042 -34.48 -11.41 21.05
CA VAL A 1042 -33.51 -11.02 22.09
C VAL A 1042 -33.74 -9.60 22.58
N VAL A 1043 -34.01 -8.64 21.68
CA VAL A 1043 -34.23 -7.22 22.07
C VAL A 1043 -35.60 -7.03 22.71
N TRP A 1044 -36.68 -7.51 22.08
CA TRP A 1044 -38.03 -7.41 22.65
C TRP A 1044 -38.19 -8.22 23.94
N GLY A 1045 -37.42 -9.31 24.08
CA GLY A 1045 -37.31 -10.07 25.32
C GLY A 1045 -36.89 -9.23 26.54
N ILE A 1046 -36.17 -8.13 26.36
CA ILE A 1046 -35.81 -7.21 27.46
C ILE A 1046 -37.05 -6.45 27.96
N ILE A 1047 -37.91 -5.98 27.04
CA ILE A 1047 -39.12 -5.22 27.39
C ILE A 1047 -40.20 -6.13 27.99
N THR A 1048 -40.34 -7.37 27.49
CA THR A 1048 -41.33 -8.33 27.99
C THR A 1048 -40.90 -9.00 29.30
N ALA A 1049 -39.63 -9.41 29.44
CA ALA A 1049 -39.14 -10.06 30.66
C ALA A 1049 -38.89 -9.09 31.84
N ASN A 1050 -38.80 -7.78 31.58
CA ASN A 1050 -38.59 -6.73 32.59
C ASN A 1050 -37.42 -7.03 33.57
N PRO A 1051 -36.19 -7.27 33.07
CA PRO A 1051 -35.06 -7.73 33.90
C PRO A 1051 -34.61 -6.67 34.91
N ALA A 1052 -33.93 -7.14 35.96
CA ALA A 1052 -33.29 -6.26 36.95
C ALA A 1052 -32.08 -5.52 36.36
N MET A 1053 -31.95 -4.25 36.72
CA MET A 1053 -30.83 -3.37 36.39
C MET A 1053 -29.77 -3.40 37.50
N ALA A 1054 -28.65 -2.70 37.31
CA ALA A 1054 -27.51 -2.69 38.22
C ALA A 1054 -27.82 -2.14 39.63
N ASP A 1055 -28.93 -1.45 39.82
CA ASP A 1055 -29.43 -0.95 41.11
C ASP A 1055 -30.36 -1.95 41.85
N GLY A 1056 -30.59 -3.14 41.26
CA GLY A 1056 -31.43 -4.20 41.80
C GLY A 1056 -32.94 -4.07 41.52
N ASN A 1057 -33.39 -2.97 40.92
CA ASN A 1057 -34.78 -2.78 40.53
C ASN A 1057 -35.03 -3.33 39.11
N ALA A 1058 -36.27 -3.74 38.81
CA ALA A 1058 -36.67 -4.08 37.45
C ALA A 1058 -36.65 -2.86 36.51
N LEU A 1059 -36.39 -3.05 35.21
CA LEU A 1059 -36.35 -2.00 34.18
C LEU A 1059 -37.53 -1.02 34.30
N PHE A 1060 -38.75 -1.53 34.33
CA PHE A 1060 -39.97 -0.80 34.65
C PHE A 1060 -40.33 -1.00 36.12
N HIS A 1061 -40.21 0.06 36.93
CA HIS A 1061 -40.48 0.01 38.37
C HIS A 1061 -40.98 1.36 38.90
N THR A 1062 -41.70 1.34 40.03
CA THR A 1062 -42.24 2.56 40.65
C THR A 1062 -41.13 3.48 41.16
N THR A 1063 -40.03 2.92 41.68
CA THR A 1063 -38.81 3.67 42.07
C THR A 1063 -38.21 4.45 40.90
N HIS A 1064 -38.26 3.89 39.69
CA HIS A 1064 -37.78 4.51 38.45
C HIS A 1064 -38.76 5.55 37.88
N LYS A 1065 -39.95 5.72 38.50
CA LYS A 1065 -41.01 6.63 38.02
C LYS A 1065 -41.40 6.44 36.54
N ASN A 1066 -41.06 5.27 35.98
CA ASN A 1066 -41.25 4.91 34.58
C ASN A 1066 -42.34 3.85 34.38
N LEU A 1067 -43.11 3.57 35.43
CA LEU A 1067 -44.25 2.67 35.42
C LEU A 1067 -45.48 3.43 35.91
N ALA A 1068 -46.60 3.36 35.18
CA ALA A 1068 -47.87 3.93 35.61
C ALA A 1068 -48.38 3.22 36.88
N GLY A 1069 -48.74 3.99 37.91
CA GLY A 1069 -49.22 3.45 39.19
C GLY A 1069 -50.58 2.75 39.11
N THR A 1070 -51.42 3.16 38.15
CA THR A 1070 -52.66 2.48 37.75
C THR A 1070 -52.63 2.32 36.24
N GLY A 1071 -53.00 1.14 35.75
CA GLY A 1071 -53.17 0.90 34.33
C GLY A 1071 -54.27 1.78 33.73
N ALA A 1072 -54.02 2.33 32.54
CA ALA A 1072 -54.96 3.21 31.85
C ALA A 1072 -54.97 2.96 30.34
N ALA A 1073 -56.14 3.15 29.73
CA ALA A 1073 -56.34 3.03 28.30
C ALA A 1073 -55.44 4.01 27.53
N LEU A 1074 -55.09 3.66 26.29
CA LEU A 1074 -54.32 4.52 25.41
C LEU A 1074 -55.20 5.69 24.94
N ASP A 1075 -55.02 6.87 25.55
CA ASP A 1075 -55.76 8.10 25.26
C ASP A 1075 -54.89 9.36 25.44
N VAL A 1076 -55.44 10.52 25.09
CA VAL A 1076 -54.74 11.82 25.13
C VAL A 1076 -54.27 12.20 26.55
N GLY A 1077 -55.06 11.88 27.57
CA GLY A 1077 -54.76 12.18 28.97
C GLY A 1077 -53.70 11.25 29.54
N SER A 1078 -53.80 9.95 29.27
CA SER A 1078 -52.84 8.95 29.76
C SER A 1078 -51.47 9.10 29.08
N VAL A 1079 -51.42 9.37 27.77
CA VAL A 1079 -50.19 9.74 27.06
C VAL A 1079 -49.66 11.08 27.56
N GLY A 1080 -50.51 12.07 27.81
CA GLY A 1080 -50.12 13.36 28.41
C GLY A 1080 -49.43 13.19 29.77
N ALA A 1081 -49.98 12.34 30.64
CA ALA A 1081 -49.40 12.03 31.95
C ALA A 1081 -48.05 11.29 31.83
N ALA A 1082 -47.94 10.31 30.93
CA ALA A 1082 -46.70 9.58 30.68
C ALA A 1082 -45.58 10.49 30.14
N ARG A 1083 -45.91 11.41 29.21
CA ARG A 1083 -44.97 12.43 28.72
C ARG A 1083 -44.52 13.39 29.83
N ALA A 1084 -45.42 13.77 30.73
CA ALA A 1084 -45.07 14.58 31.89
C ALA A 1084 -44.20 13.83 32.91
N ALA A 1085 -44.34 12.50 33.02
CA ALA A 1085 -43.47 11.66 33.86
C ALA A 1085 -42.04 11.59 33.28
N MET A 1086 -41.90 11.30 31.98
CA MET A 1086 -40.59 11.28 31.30
C MET A 1086 -39.87 12.63 31.37
N ALA A 1087 -40.59 13.74 31.14
CA ALA A 1087 -40.00 15.08 31.21
C ALA A 1087 -39.54 15.47 32.63
N LYS A 1088 -40.09 14.83 33.67
CA LYS A 1088 -39.73 15.02 35.09
C LYS A 1088 -38.70 14.03 35.61
N GLN A 1089 -38.11 13.19 34.74
CA GLN A 1089 -37.03 12.30 35.15
C GLN A 1089 -35.80 13.09 35.61
N THR A 1090 -35.15 12.58 36.66
CA THR A 1090 -34.00 13.23 37.28
C THR A 1090 -32.68 12.53 36.93
N GLY A 1091 -31.59 13.29 36.96
CA GLY A 1091 -30.23 12.77 36.90
C GLY A 1091 -29.93 11.79 38.05
N LEU A 1092 -28.78 11.12 37.95
CA LEU A 1092 -28.26 10.23 39.00
C LEU A 1092 -27.99 10.98 40.33
N ASP A 1093 -27.88 12.31 40.26
CA ASP A 1093 -27.78 13.23 41.40
C ASP A 1093 -29.12 13.44 42.16
N LYS A 1094 -30.24 12.92 41.63
CA LYS A 1094 -31.62 13.10 42.09
C LYS A 1094 -32.09 14.57 42.18
N LYS A 1095 -31.40 15.50 41.51
CA LYS A 1095 -31.64 16.96 41.60
C LYS A 1095 -31.79 17.64 40.24
N THR A 1096 -31.00 17.23 39.25
CA THR A 1096 -31.07 17.82 37.91
C THR A 1096 -32.20 17.16 37.11
N VAL A 1097 -32.99 17.94 36.36
CA VAL A 1097 -34.16 17.44 35.62
C VAL A 1097 -33.80 17.32 34.13
N LEU A 1098 -33.90 16.10 33.61
CA LEU A 1098 -33.35 15.72 32.30
C LEU A 1098 -34.20 16.17 31.09
N ASN A 1099 -35.45 16.59 31.30
CA ASN A 1099 -36.39 17.01 30.23
C ASN A 1099 -36.45 15.98 29.07
N VAL A 1100 -36.44 14.69 29.41
CA VAL A 1100 -36.47 13.59 28.43
C VAL A 1100 -37.83 13.60 27.74
N ARG A 1101 -37.85 13.61 26.40
CA ARG A 1101 -39.07 13.64 25.60
C ARG A 1101 -39.19 12.35 24.79
N PRO A 1102 -40.33 11.65 24.83
CA PRO A 1102 -40.54 10.50 23.97
C PRO A 1102 -40.66 10.93 22.52
N ALA A 1103 -40.09 10.10 21.64
CA ALA A 1103 -40.17 10.20 20.19
C ALA A 1103 -40.99 9.05 19.59
N PHE A 1104 -41.06 7.91 20.29
CA PHE A 1104 -41.72 6.70 19.82
C PHE A 1104 -42.85 6.28 20.77
N LEU A 1105 -43.97 5.83 20.20
CA LEU A 1105 -45.08 5.19 20.89
C LEU A 1105 -45.10 3.71 20.48
N ILE A 1106 -44.75 2.83 21.41
CA ILE A 1106 -44.65 1.39 21.17
C ILE A 1106 -45.92 0.71 21.68
N VAL A 1107 -46.56 -0.07 20.81
CA VAL A 1107 -47.82 -0.75 21.09
C VAL A 1107 -47.84 -2.21 20.59
N PRO A 1108 -48.61 -3.10 21.25
CA PRO A 1108 -48.99 -4.39 20.68
C PRO A 1108 -49.90 -4.18 19.45
N ALA A 1109 -49.96 -5.17 18.55
CA ALA A 1109 -50.75 -5.08 17.32
C ALA A 1109 -52.24 -4.86 17.62
N SER A 1110 -52.75 -5.39 18.73
CA SER A 1110 -54.11 -5.15 19.23
C SER A 1110 -54.47 -3.67 19.50
N LEU A 1111 -53.47 -2.79 19.63
CA LEU A 1111 -53.64 -1.35 19.85
C LEU A 1111 -53.16 -0.48 18.68
N GLU A 1112 -52.65 -1.06 17.59
CA GLU A 1112 -52.07 -0.35 16.44
C GLU A 1112 -53.03 0.70 15.87
N LEU A 1113 -54.27 0.32 15.56
CA LEU A 1113 -55.31 1.23 15.04
C LEU A 1113 -55.59 2.42 15.97
N LYS A 1114 -55.48 2.23 17.29
CA LYS A 1114 -55.67 3.33 18.27
C LYS A 1114 -54.45 4.25 18.33
N ALA A 1115 -53.24 3.71 18.19
CA ALA A 1115 -52.02 4.50 18.09
C ALA A 1115 -51.99 5.34 16.81
N GLU A 1116 -52.36 4.76 15.66
CA GLU A 1116 -52.50 5.49 14.40
C GLU A 1116 -53.52 6.63 14.50
N GLN A 1117 -54.70 6.38 15.06
CA GLN A 1117 -55.74 7.40 15.26
C GLN A 1117 -55.29 8.56 16.16
N LEU A 1118 -54.40 8.32 17.12
CA LEU A 1118 -53.82 9.36 17.99
C LEU A 1118 -52.69 10.16 17.31
N VAL A 1119 -51.91 9.52 16.44
CA VAL A 1119 -50.78 10.19 15.75
C VAL A 1119 -51.23 10.92 14.47
N ALA A 1120 -52.28 10.43 13.80
CA ALA A 1120 -52.71 10.90 12.49
C ALA A 1120 -52.96 12.42 12.42
N GLN A 1121 -52.26 13.08 11.50
CA GLN A 1121 -52.29 14.54 11.37
C GLN A 1121 -53.59 15.06 10.72
N ASN A 1122 -54.26 14.23 9.91
CA ASN A 1122 -55.37 14.64 9.04
C ASN A 1122 -56.77 14.34 9.59
N LEU A 1123 -56.91 13.75 10.79
CA LEU A 1123 -58.23 13.55 11.40
C LEU A 1123 -58.71 14.84 12.08
N VAL A 1124 -59.86 15.34 11.63
CA VAL A 1124 -60.60 16.44 12.29
C VAL A 1124 -61.56 15.84 13.32
N PRO A 1125 -61.38 16.10 14.63
CA PRO A 1125 -62.24 15.52 15.66
C PRO A 1125 -63.63 16.18 15.68
N ALA A 1126 -64.67 15.40 15.93
CA ALA A 1126 -66.05 15.89 16.04
C ALA A 1126 -66.35 16.66 17.34
N ALA A 1127 -65.45 16.61 18.33
CA ALA A 1127 -65.57 17.29 19.62
C ALA A 1127 -64.24 17.91 20.07
N THR A 1128 -64.29 19.06 20.73
CA THR A 1128 -63.10 19.79 21.21
C THR A 1128 -62.30 19.04 22.28
N SER A 1129 -62.94 18.17 23.06
CA SER A 1129 -62.26 17.27 24.01
C SER A 1129 -61.49 16.11 23.34
N SER A 1130 -61.75 15.84 22.06
CA SER A 1130 -61.07 14.82 21.26
C SER A 1130 -59.93 15.39 20.41
N VAL A 1131 -59.56 16.66 20.60
CA VAL A 1131 -58.45 17.31 19.88
C VAL A 1131 -57.11 16.83 20.44
N VAL A 1132 -56.48 15.87 19.76
CA VAL A 1132 -55.12 15.43 20.09
C VAL A 1132 -54.12 16.57 19.86
N PRO A 1133 -53.38 17.02 20.89
CA PRO A 1133 -52.39 18.09 20.76
C PRO A 1133 -51.25 17.73 19.81
N GLN A 1134 -50.71 18.72 19.09
CA GLN A 1134 -49.61 18.54 18.14
C GLN A 1134 -48.41 17.77 18.72
N SER A 1135 -48.12 17.97 20.00
CA SER A 1135 -46.99 17.32 20.68
C SER A 1135 -47.17 15.81 20.95
N ILE A 1136 -48.36 15.23 20.70
CA ILE A 1136 -48.60 13.78 20.64
C ILE A 1136 -48.57 13.30 19.19
N ARG A 1137 -49.06 14.11 18.23
CA ARG A 1137 -49.01 13.83 16.78
C ARG A 1137 -47.60 13.75 16.18
N THR A 1138 -46.57 14.11 16.93
CA THR A 1138 -45.16 13.99 16.56
C THR A 1138 -44.51 12.66 17.00
N LEU A 1139 -45.23 11.79 17.72
CA LEU A 1139 -44.73 10.48 18.10
C LEU A 1139 -44.82 9.52 16.89
N ALA A 1140 -43.77 8.76 16.62
CA ALA A 1140 -43.83 7.68 15.63
C ALA A 1140 -44.40 6.40 16.29
N PRO A 1141 -45.50 5.82 15.79
CA PRO A 1141 -46.03 4.55 16.29
C PRO A 1141 -45.16 3.38 15.84
N ILE A 1142 -44.93 2.44 16.74
CA ILE A 1142 -44.24 1.17 16.48
C ILE A 1142 -45.18 0.05 16.95
N SER A 1143 -45.73 -0.69 15.99
CA SER A 1143 -46.50 -1.93 16.26
C SER A 1143 -45.54 -3.12 16.30
N GLU A 1144 -45.62 -3.93 17.36
CA GLU A 1144 -44.84 -5.16 17.48
C GLU A 1144 -45.71 -6.34 17.97
N PRO A 1145 -45.99 -7.35 17.12
CA PRO A 1145 -46.84 -8.50 17.48
C PRO A 1145 -46.33 -9.35 18.66
N ARG A 1146 -45.03 -9.30 18.96
CA ARG A 1146 -44.46 -10.00 20.14
C ARG A 1146 -44.96 -9.43 21.48
N LEU A 1147 -45.46 -8.19 21.50
CA LEU A 1147 -45.96 -7.57 22.72
C LEU A 1147 -47.34 -8.08 23.11
N ASP A 1148 -48.20 -8.47 22.15
CA ASP A 1148 -49.52 -9.06 22.42
C ASP A 1148 -49.40 -10.32 23.31
N ALA A 1149 -48.37 -11.14 23.08
CA ALA A 1149 -48.10 -12.34 23.89
C ALA A 1149 -47.72 -12.05 25.36
N ALA A 1150 -47.35 -10.81 25.69
CA ALA A 1150 -47.07 -10.36 27.06
C ALA A 1150 -48.25 -9.55 27.65
N SER A 1151 -48.89 -8.70 26.85
CA SER A 1151 -50.14 -8.01 27.17
C SER A 1151 -50.69 -7.30 25.93
N GLU A 1152 -51.94 -7.59 25.59
CA GLU A 1152 -52.70 -6.93 24.50
C GLU A 1152 -53.08 -5.46 24.82
N THR A 1153 -52.95 -5.03 26.09
CA THR A 1153 -53.39 -3.70 26.56
C THR A 1153 -52.26 -2.78 27.01
N ALA A 1154 -51.08 -3.32 27.35
CA ALA A 1154 -49.94 -2.53 27.78
C ALA A 1154 -49.29 -1.74 26.63
N TRP A 1155 -48.92 -0.49 26.89
CA TRP A 1155 -48.28 0.39 25.92
C TRP A 1155 -47.08 1.12 26.53
N TYR A 1156 -46.14 1.52 25.68
CA TYR A 1156 -44.84 2.05 26.11
C TYR A 1156 -44.49 3.32 25.33
N LEU A 1157 -43.69 4.20 25.97
CA LEU A 1157 -43.06 5.33 25.31
C LEU A 1157 -41.54 5.19 25.38
N ALA A 1158 -40.86 5.54 24.30
CA ALA A 1158 -39.40 5.59 24.24
C ALA A 1158 -38.90 6.94 23.72
N ALA A 1159 -37.83 7.43 24.34
CA ALA A 1159 -37.05 8.56 23.88
C ALA A 1159 -36.23 8.20 22.62
N SER A 1160 -35.72 9.21 21.93
CA SER A 1160 -34.74 8.98 20.86
C SER A 1160 -33.40 8.52 21.46
N PRO A 1161 -32.70 7.53 20.86
CA PRO A 1161 -31.35 7.14 21.29
C PRO A 1161 -30.33 8.30 21.19
N ASN A 1162 -30.63 9.35 20.43
CA ASN A 1162 -29.81 10.57 20.39
C ASN A 1162 -29.98 11.48 21.62
N GLN A 1163 -31.05 11.29 22.42
CA GLN A 1163 -31.25 12.02 23.68
C GLN A 1163 -30.78 11.21 24.89
N ILE A 1164 -31.03 9.89 24.91
CA ILE A 1164 -30.64 9.00 26.01
C ILE A 1164 -30.59 7.53 25.52
N ASP A 1165 -29.58 6.79 25.94
CA ASP A 1165 -29.33 5.41 25.50
C ASP A 1165 -30.30 4.42 26.20
N THR A 1166 -31.44 4.14 25.58
CA THR A 1166 -32.49 3.27 26.19
C THR A 1166 -32.05 1.81 26.28
N ILE A 1167 -31.95 1.13 25.13
CA ILE A 1167 -31.46 -0.24 24.97
C ILE A 1167 -30.31 -0.22 23.96
N GLU A 1168 -29.17 -0.82 24.34
CA GLU A 1168 -28.00 -0.97 23.47
C GLU A 1168 -27.98 -2.42 22.97
N TYR A 1169 -27.76 -2.60 21.67
CA TYR A 1169 -27.47 -3.90 21.05
C TYR A 1169 -26.14 -3.84 20.32
N ALA A 1170 -25.40 -4.95 20.36
CA ALA A 1170 -24.07 -5.03 19.80
C ALA A 1170 -23.88 -6.28 18.94
N TYR A 1171 -23.21 -6.05 17.82
CA TYR A 1171 -22.55 -7.08 17.01
C TYR A 1171 -21.08 -7.16 17.38
N LEU A 1172 -20.44 -8.30 17.13
CA LEU A 1172 -18.98 -8.38 17.17
C LEU A 1172 -18.37 -7.53 16.04
N GLU A 1173 -17.28 -6.82 16.33
CA GLU A 1173 -16.56 -6.01 15.35
C GLU A 1173 -16.10 -6.85 14.15
N GLY A 1174 -16.28 -6.33 12.94
CA GLY A 1174 -16.05 -7.06 11.70
C GLY A 1174 -17.10 -8.14 11.34
N GLN A 1175 -18.11 -8.39 12.20
CA GLN A 1175 -19.11 -9.46 12.00
C GLN A 1175 -20.54 -8.96 12.27
N GLN A 1176 -20.95 -7.93 11.51
CA GLN A 1176 -22.30 -7.39 11.56
C GLN A 1176 -23.29 -8.27 10.79
N GLY A 1177 -24.30 -8.81 11.48
CA GLY A 1177 -25.34 -9.66 10.92
C GLY A 1177 -24.94 -11.13 10.68
N ALA A 1178 -25.67 -11.80 9.77
CA ALA A 1178 -25.51 -13.23 9.51
C ALA A 1178 -24.16 -13.58 8.86
N TYR A 1179 -23.35 -14.35 9.56
CA TYR A 1179 -22.08 -14.92 9.08
C TYR A 1179 -22.28 -16.37 8.61
N ILE A 1180 -21.63 -16.76 7.52
CA ILE A 1180 -21.77 -18.08 6.91
C ILE A 1180 -20.38 -18.67 6.63
N GLU A 1181 -20.16 -19.91 7.05
CA GLU A 1181 -19.01 -20.72 6.62
C GLU A 1181 -19.53 -21.91 5.81
N THR A 1182 -18.93 -22.19 4.65
CA THR A 1182 -19.25 -23.38 3.84
C THR A 1182 -18.07 -24.33 3.83
N ARG A 1183 -18.28 -25.60 4.19
CA ARG A 1183 -17.30 -26.68 4.09
C ARG A 1183 -17.87 -27.87 3.33
N ASN A 1184 -17.02 -28.65 2.68
CA ASN A 1184 -17.44 -29.99 2.23
C ASN A 1184 -17.56 -30.90 3.44
N GLY A 1185 -18.70 -31.56 3.60
CA GLY A 1185 -18.97 -32.43 4.74
C GLY A 1185 -18.17 -33.73 4.70
N PHE A 1186 -17.85 -34.25 5.89
CA PHE A 1186 -17.41 -35.64 6.07
C PHE A 1186 -18.55 -36.51 6.60
N ASP A 1187 -19.46 -35.91 7.37
CA ASP A 1187 -20.61 -36.58 7.97
C ASP A 1187 -21.81 -36.70 7.00
N VAL A 1188 -21.80 -35.91 5.92
CA VAL A 1188 -22.80 -35.92 4.85
C VAL A 1188 -22.12 -35.74 3.49
N ASP A 1189 -22.47 -36.59 2.52
CA ASP A 1189 -22.06 -36.44 1.11
C ASP A 1189 -22.66 -35.15 0.51
N GLY A 1190 -22.00 -34.00 0.69
CA GLY A 1190 -22.55 -32.70 0.29
C GLY A 1190 -21.80 -31.49 0.84
N VAL A 1191 -22.41 -30.31 0.65
CA VAL A 1191 -21.89 -29.03 1.18
C VAL A 1191 -22.59 -28.73 2.49
N GLU A 1192 -21.82 -28.57 3.56
CA GLU A 1192 -22.28 -28.09 4.85
C GLU A 1192 -22.16 -26.58 4.95
N ILE A 1193 -23.26 -25.93 5.28
CA ILE A 1193 -23.41 -24.49 5.47
C ILE A 1193 -23.63 -24.25 6.97
N LYS A 1194 -22.68 -23.59 7.62
CA LYS A 1194 -22.74 -23.17 9.03
C LYS A 1194 -23.12 -21.70 9.08
N CYS A 1195 -24.35 -21.43 9.49
CA CYS A 1195 -24.82 -20.06 9.77
C CYS A 1195 -24.54 -19.69 11.22
N ARG A 1196 -24.04 -18.48 11.47
CA ARG A 1196 -23.64 -17.97 12.79
C ARG A 1196 -24.01 -16.49 12.93
N LEU A 1197 -24.42 -16.09 14.12
CA LEU A 1197 -24.70 -14.71 14.52
C LEU A 1197 -24.03 -14.46 15.87
N ASP A 1198 -23.23 -13.40 15.98
CA ASP A 1198 -22.74 -12.90 17.27
C ASP A 1198 -23.55 -11.66 17.65
N PHE A 1199 -24.45 -11.81 18.62
CA PHE A 1199 -25.37 -10.75 19.03
C PHE A 1199 -25.55 -10.69 20.55
N GLY A 1200 -25.80 -9.49 21.07
CA GLY A 1200 -26.21 -9.30 22.47
C GLY A 1200 -26.85 -7.94 22.65
N ALA A 1201 -27.83 -7.84 23.55
CA ALA A 1201 -28.51 -6.59 23.88
C ALA A 1201 -28.75 -6.48 25.40
N LYS A 1202 -28.83 -5.24 25.90
CA LYS A 1202 -29.25 -4.93 27.28
C LYS A 1202 -29.87 -3.54 27.37
N ALA A 1203 -30.83 -3.36 28.27
CA ALA A 1203 -31.27 -2.01 28.67
C ALA A 1203 -30.12 -1.28 29.38
N ILE A 1204 -29.77 -0.10 28.88
CA ILE A 1204 -28.71 0.73 29.46
C ILE A 1204 -29.31 1.79 30.37
N ASP A 1205 -30.44 2.41 30.02
CA ASP A 1205 -31.05 3.48 30.82
C ASP A 1205 -32.58 3.39 30.88
N TRP A 1206 -33.11 3.30 32.10
CA TRP A 1206 -34.54 3.25 32.38
C TRP A 1206 -35.25 4.60 32.24
N ARG A 1207 -34.52 5.72 32.25
CA ARG A 1207 -35.06 7.10 32.23
C ARG A 1207 -35.62 7.49 30.86
N GLY A 1208 -35.15 6.84 29.80
CA GLY A 1208 -35.62 7.03 28.43
C GLY A 1208 -36.84 6.19 28.04
N LEU A 1209 -37.36 5.36 28.94
CA LEU A 1209 -38.49 4.46 28.70
C LEU A 1209 -39.64 4.77 29.68
N TYR A 1210 -40.87 4.43 29.31
CA TYR A 1210 -42.04 4.45 30.20
C TYR A 1210 -43.02 3.35 29.82
N LYS A 1211 -43.61 2.67 30.81
CA LYS A 1211 -44.63 1.62 30.64
C LYS A 1211 -45.95 2.02 31.29
N ASN A 1212 -47.05 1.86 30.56
CA ASN A 1212 -48.39 1.77 31.12
C ASN A 1212 -48.89 0.32 30.99
N PRO A 1213 -49.36 -0.33 32.07
CA PRO A 1213 -49.92 -1.68 32.02
C PRO A 1213 -51.18 -1.85 31.15
N GLY A 1214 -51.84 -0.76 30.71
CA GLY A 1214 -53.13 -0.82 30.02
C GLY A 1214 -54.31 -0.83 30.99
N ALA A 1215 -55.52 -0.62 30.47
CA ALA A 1215 -56.77 -0.77 31.22
C ALA A 1215 -57.36 -2.18 31.06
#